data_AF-A0A951KQ71-F1
#
_entry.id   AF-A0A951KQ71-F1
#
_cell.length_a   1.000
_cell.length_b   1.000
_cell.length_c   1.000
_cell.angle_alpha   90.00
_cell.angle_beta   90.00
_cell.angle_gamma   90.00
#
_symmetry.space_group_name_H-M   'P 1'
#
loop_
_entity.id
_entity.type
_entity.pdbx_description
1 polymer ?
#
loop_
_entity_poly.entity_id
_entity_poly.type
_entity_poly.pdbx_seq_one_letter_code
_entity_poly.pdbx_strand_id
1 'polypeptide(L)'
;MSTSTPVIAMVTDAIAPYHRGGKEQRYDELAPRLTLYADVHVYTMKWWRGRRATTRRGGVAYHAICPFMPLYRGERRSVAQALIFALACLQLLFARFDVLEADHMPYLQLFPLKLVVLLRRKRMVVTWHEVWDRAQWRRYLGEAGVVAWALERLAMRTPDCIIAASPQTAQRLNKLIGGRVPVVVAPNGIDLDLVMRTRAGRDATDIVSVGRLLNHKRFDMLLEAVALLASAGRPTTCRIIGDGPERTSLRARAAQLGISHLVDFRHEVHSTEELLSLVKASRVFVFPSEREGFGIAALEAIACGLPVITTTAPNNFARHLVERSERGVLCDHSPQALAAGIETAMLASEEEESRELDHHWLAEYDWTTITARIAHALAPEGDIADGLAPDGVIAPALAPDGDIAHGLAPDGEPARLAGVASMEPATAKAPEAPAPPRPTPAQHPPLPPPAEPDRPPRPARRVPVLDVLVSLLAVGAMAGLANVRGAWIVQVAELLLILSVPGLLLLRALRAEPEAVRRFPIYVLCGSIAALMAGGLLVDLAGPAVGISRPLTTIPLAVSISLVCLVLIAVAAVRGGSSLGEYIGGSLPLHRLWPLVLPVIAWAGATRLNNGHGATVAIVAVAVTGAALLAGVWGAQRWSVAQSAVLIYGASLALIWGFSLRGHFVYGFDINGEYQTFIGVLHAGRWHVSHYNDAYGAMLSLTILPSALSALTGASPLLVLKVIFPFLFAFFPVAVFLLASRALRFRFAYLAVLFIVIQDYLFQQLPGIARQEIALLFFACLVAAMLDSRLRRGPQIGLLGVFGVGLVLSHYGTTYITIALLAIAVFLELGRGAIDTPGRGVRRRLAEALGRRRWLALVPLLSALAITAGAAAVWYQPVTDSSQNLSSFVSDLNDQGLSILPNASGGNPLRSYISGNAGTRVSARAYAAGIRSAYVKSDPYVHPLPQAFLPVFRVQNATVPGQRVKSHPAVSALNTEQVLVSELAIVLAAIGALWLWWRRGASDTARGIAVLGVSTLAILVFIRLSGTAANEYNQTRAFLQAMVPLSICLAWVLERASRHRRVGAGVATVSAVALGLTFLSTSSLRGAIVGGGSLTNIAGNGEDYERYYVTGPELAAARWVNAAAPAGEIISADRYGQLRISGATGRTRAVLANVTPASLDRNAWIYADSANFVGGRARGQDGSRYAIYAWPSFIGRYWNLVYSNGSSAVYARTH
;
A
#
# COMPACT_ATOMS: atom_id res chain seq x y z
N MET A 1 -3.15 -17.75 -46.17
CA MET A 1 -2.91 -16.94 -44.96
C MET A 1 -4.18 -16.14 -44.70
N SER A 2 -4.81 -16.28 -43.53
CA SER A 2 -5.99 -15.49 -43.14
C SER A 2 -5.57 -14.02 -42.98
N THR A 3 -5.99 -13.14 -43.88
CA THR A 3 -5.79 -11.68 -43.82
C THR A 3 -6.65 -11.09 -42.71
N SER A 4 -6.25 -11.30 -41.44
CA SER A 4 -6.89 -10.63 -40.32
C SER A 4 -6.37 -9.20 -40.25
N THR A 5 -7.28 -8.22 -40.33
CA THR A 5 -6.99 -6.80 -40.12
C THR A 5 -6.17 -6.61 -38.83
N PRO A 6 -5.04 -5.87 -38.87
CA PRO A 6 -4.20 -5.67 -37.68
C PRO A 6 -5.00 -4.92 -36.61
N VAL A 7 -4.75 -5.24 -35.33
CA VAL A 7 -5.45 -4.60 -34.21
C VAL A 7 -4.53 -3.63 -33.47
N ILE A 8 -4.90 -2.35 -33.40
CA ILE A 8 -4.17 -1.30 -32.66
C ILE A 8 -4.81 -1.10 -31.29
N ALA A 9 -4.05 -1.31 -30.22
CA ALA A 9 -4.45 -0.95 -28.86
C ALA A 9 -3.89 0.44 -28.50
N MET A 10 -4.74 1.46 -28.47
CA MET A 10 -4.40 2.80 -28.01
C MET A 10 -4.69 2.93 -26.51
N VAL A 11 -3.76 3.48 -25.72
CA VAL A 11 -3.93 3.62 -24.27
C VAL A 11 -3.82 5.08 -23.86
N THR A 12 -4.92 5.62 -23.34
CA THR A 12 -4.99 7.01 -22.84
C THR A 12 -5.94 7.09 -21.64
N ASP A 13 -5.57 7.86 -20.63
CA ASP A 13 -6.38 8.01 -19.43
C ASP A 13 -7.55 8.99 -19.59
N ALA A 14 -7.48 9.88 -20.58
CA ALA A 14 -8.46 10.91 -20.87
C ALA A 14 -8.88 10.88 -22.34
N ILE A 15 -10.17 11.13 -22.61
CA ILE A 15 -10.75 11.12 -23.95
C ILE A 15 -11.75 12.28 -24.15
N ALA A 16 -11.87 12.75 -25.39
CA ALA A 16 -12.91 13.69 -25.80
C ALA A 16 -14.27 12.98 -26.01
N PRO A 17 -15.43 13.66 -25.87
CA PRO A 17 -15.60 15.07 -25.49
C PRO A 17 -15.59 15.28 -23.97
N TYR A 18 -15.44 14.22 -23.17
CA TYR A 18 -15.55 14.27 -21.71
C TYR A 18 -14.46 15.12 -21.04
N HIS A 19 -13.27 15.16 -21.64
CA HIS A 19 -12.19 16.05 -21.25
C HIS A 19 -11.62 16.71 -22.51
N ARG A 20 -11.49 18.04 -22.50
CA ARG A 20 -11.08 18.83 -23.68
C ARG A 20 -9.69 19.40 -23.49
N GLY A 21 -8.76 19.04 -24.37
CA GLY A 21 -7.38 19.51 -24.43
C GLY A 21 -6.71 19.04 -25.72
N GLY A 22 -5.55 19.59 -26.06
CA GLY A 22 -4.90 19.29 -27.34
C GLY A 22 -4.49 17.82 -27.50
N LYS A 23 -4.17 17.14 -26.38
CA LYS A 23 -3.96 15.69 -26.38
C LYS A 23 -5.26 14.96 -26.71
N GLU A 24 -6.33 15.23 -25.97
CA GLU A 24 -7.59 14.51 -26.11
C GLU A 24 -8.18 14.70 -27.51
N GLN A 25 -8.06 15.91 -28.06
CA GLN A 25 -8.46 16.22 -29.44
C GLN A 25 -7.63 15.42 -30.46
N ARG A 26 -6.31 15.31 -30.27
CA ARG A 26 -5.48 14.45 -31.15
C ARG A 26 -6.01 13.02 -31.21
N TYR A 27 -6.32 12.41 -30.07
CA TYR A 27 -6.83 11.04 -30.04
C TYR A 27 -8.25 10.92 -30.63
N ASP A 28 -9.05 11.97 -30.51
CA ASP A 28 -10.40 12.03 -31.10
C ASP A 28 -10.36 12.10 -32.62
N GLU A 29 -9.39 12.83 -33.18
CA GLU A 29 -9.19 12.94 -34.63
C GLU A 29 -8.47 11.70 -35.20
N LEU A 30 -7.50 11.17 -34.46
CA LEU A 30 -6.63 10.09 -34.92
C LEU A 30 -7.31 8.73 -34.90
N ALA A 31 -8.03 8.39 -33.82
CA ALA A 31 -8.55 7.03 -33.64
C ALA A 31 -9.55 6.62 -34.76
N PRO A 32 -10.51 7.47 -35.18
CA PRO A 32 -11.39 7.14 -36.30
C PRO A 32 -10.65 7.04 -37.63
N ARG A 33 -9.69 7.93 -37.92
CA ARG A 33 -8.93 7.91 -39.18
C ARG A 33 -8.01 6.69 -39.28
N LEU A 34 -7.48 6.20 -38.15
CA LEU A 34 -6.71 4.96 -38.10
C LEU A 34 -7.55 3.71 -38.42
N THR A 35 -8.89 3.78 -38.36
CA THR A 35 -9.75 2.64 -38.74
C THR A 35 -9.65 2.28 -40.24
N LEU A 36 -9.14 3.20 -41.07
CA LEU A 36 -8.82 2.94 -42.46
C LEU A 36 -7.63 1.97 -42.63
N TYR A 37 -6.79 1.83 -41.60
CA TYR A 37 -5.55 1.03 -41.64
C TYR A 37 -5.63 -0.22 -40.74
N ALA A 38 -6.47 -0.21 -39.70
CA ALA A 38 -6.49 -1.25 -38.65
C ALA A 38 -7.80 -1.27 -37.85
N ASP A 39 -8.08 -2.35 -37.11
CA ASP A 39 -9.14 -2.35 -36.09
C ASP A 39 -8.63 -1.66 -34.81
N VAL A 40 -9.26 -0.55 -34.41
CA VAL A 40 -8.75 0.34 -33.36
C VAL A 40 -9.52 0.16 -32.05
N HIS A 41 -8.77 -0.14 -30.99
CA HIS A 41 -9.27 -0.32 -29.63
C HIS A 41 -8.61 0.67 -28.68
N VAL A 42 -9.41 1.54 -28.04
CA VAL A 42 -8.94 2.53 -27.06
C VAL A 42 -9.21 2.03 -25.64
N TYR A 43 -8.17 1.95 -24.81
CA TYR A 43 -8.25 1.55 -23.40
C TYR A 43 -8.10 2.78 -22.50
N THR A 44 -9.09 3.02 -21.64
CA THR A 44 -9.22 4.26 -20.85
C THR A 44 -9.98 4.06 -19.54
N MET A 45 -10.16 5.13 -18.76
CA MET A 45 -11.04 5.12 -17.59
C MET A 45 -12.51 5.12 -18.00
N LYS A 46 -13.43 4.77 -17.10
CA LYS A 46 -14.86 4.74 -17.42
C LYS A 46 -15.51 6.13 -17.52
N TRP A 47 -15.31 6.84 -18.64
CA TRP A 47 -15.82 8.19 -18.85
C TRP A 47 -17.32 8.29 -19.19
N TRP A 48 -17.91 7.23 -19.74
CA TRP A 48 -19.33 7.21 -20.13
C TRP A 48 -20.25 6.63 -19.05
N ARG A 49 -21.53 7.03 -19.11
CA ARG A 49 -22.59 6.52 -18.21
C ARG A 49 -23.07 5.13 -18.66
N GLY A 50 -23.51 4.31 -17.70
CA GLY A 50 -24.07 2.97 -17.94
C GLY A 50 -23.28 1.82 -17.32
N ARG A 51 -23.83 0.60 -17.33
CA ARG A 51 -23.17 -0.59 -16.74
C ARG A 51 -22.09 -1.19 -17.62
N ARG A 52 -22.18 -1.05 -18.95
CA ARG A 52 -21.24 -1.66 -19.91
C ARG A 52 -19.84 -1.06 -19.77
N ALA A 53 -18.84 -1.93 -19.73
CA ALA A 53 -17.42 -1.58 -19.71
C ALA A 53 -16.87 -1.23 -21.11
N THR A 54 -17.67 -1.37 -22.16
CA THR A 54 -17.27 -1.08 -23.54
C THR A 54 -18.31 -0.23 -24.26
N THR A 55 -17.86 0.63 -25.17
CA THR A 55 -18.71 1.42 -26.08
C THR A 55 -18.03 1.57 -27.45
N ARG A 56 -18.79 1.85 -28.52
CA ARG A 56 -18.23 2.11 -29.87
C ARG A 56 -18.61 3.51 -30.34
N ARG A 57 -17.66 4.24 -30.93
CA ARG A 57 -17.87 5.57 -31.54
C ARG A 57 -16.97 5.73 -32.75
N GLY A 58 -17.52 6.15 -33.90
CA GLY A 58 -16.74 6.39 -35.12
C GLY A 58 -15.93 5.18 -35.59
N GLY A 59 -16.49 3.97 -35.54
CA GLY A 59 -15.79 2.71 -35.87
C GLY A 59 -14.86 2.17 -34.77
N VAL A 60 -14.46 3.00 -33.79
CA VAL A 60 -13.50 2.67 -32.73
C VAL A 60 -14.18 2.02 -31.52
N ALA A 61 -13.55 1.00 -30.93
CA ALA A 61 -14.00 0.37 -29.68
C ALA A 61 -13.29 0.96 -28.45
N TYR A 62 -14.05 1.51 -27.50
CA TYR A 62 -13.53 2.05 -26.24
C TYR A 62 -13.78 1.07 -25.09
N HIS A 63 -12.74 0.80 -24.29
CA HIS A 63 -12.72 -0.15 -23.18
C HIS A 63 -12.36 0.54 -21.87
N ALA A 64 -13.24 0.44 -20.88
CA ALA A 64 -13.00 0.94 -19.54
C ALA A 64 -12.26 -0.09 -18.70
N ILE A 65 -10.98 0.17 -18.40
CA ILE A 65 -10.12 -0.73 -17.60
C ILE A 65 -10.18 -0.42 -16.09
N CYS A 66 -10.67 0.76 -15.72
CA CYS A 66 -10.91 1.13 -14.33
C CYS A 66 -12.03 2.17 -14.20
N PRO A 67 -12.56 2.41 -12.98
CA PRO A 67 -13.55 3.45 -12.72
C PRO A 67 -13.05 4.86 -13.06
N PHE A 68 -13.98 5.77 -13.33
CA PHE A 68 -13.66 7.20 -13.48
C PHE A 68 -13.03 7.77 -12.21
N MET A 69 -11.96 8.54 -12.39
CA MET A 69 -11.29 9.28 -11.32
C MET A 69 -10.95 10.69 -11.82
N PRO A 70 -11.11 11.74 -11.01
CA PRO A 70 -10.70 13.09 -11.39
C PRO A 70 -9.21 13.17 -11.73
N LEU A 71 -8.89 13.75 -12.90
CA LEU A 71 -7.51 13.91 -13.37
C LEU A 71 -6.72 14.92 -12.55
N TYR A 72 -7.37 15.98 -12.09
CA TYR A 72 -6.76 17.11 -11.38
C TYR A 72 -7.37 17.33 -10.00
N ARG A 73 -6.58 17.95 -9.11
CA ARG A 73 -6.98 18.46 -7.80
C ARG A 73 -6.38 19.83 -7.59
N GLY A 74 -7.25 20.83 -7.51
CA GLY A 74 -6.82 22.21 -7.67
C GLY A 74 -6.04 22.35 -8.98
N GLU A 75 -4.81 22.83 -8.89
CA GLU A 75 -3.93 23.07 -10.06
C GLU A 75 -3.05 21.87 -10.46
N ARG A 76 -3.06 20.75 -9.70
CA ARG A 76 -2.11 19.63 -9.89
C ARG A 76 -2.80 18.35 -10.31
N ARG A 77 -2.08 17.50 -11.07
CA ARG A 77 -2.54 16.15 -11.47
C ARG A 77 -2.57 15.19 -10.28
N SER A 78 -3.60 14.35 -10.21
CA SER A 78 -3.73 13.31 -9.20
C SER A 78 -2.72 12.17 -9.39
N VAL A 79 -1.86 11.94 -8.38
CA VAL A 79 -0.91 10.81 -8.37
C VAL A 79 -1.62 9.47 -8.17
N ALA A 80 -2.68 9.45 -7.36
CA ALA A 80 -3.46 8.24 -7.11
C ALA A 80 -4.16 7.73 -8.38
N GLN A 81 -4.76 8.65 -9.15
CA GLN A 81 -5.37 8.33 -10.44
C GLN A 81 -4.33 7.75 -11.40
N ALA A 82 -3.15 8.37 -11.50
CA ALA A 82 -2.07 7.91 -12.36
C ALA A 82 -1.58 6.49 -11.98
N LEU A 83 -1.48 6.19 -10.68
CA LEU A 83 -1.06 4.88 -10.19
C LEU A 83 -2.12 3.79 -10.44
N ILE A 84 -3.39 4.08 -10.15
CA ILE A 84 -4.50 3.13 -10.34
C ILE A 84 -4.67 2.83 -11.83
N PHE A 85 -4.63 3.86 -12.68
CA PHE A 85 -4.69 3.68 -14.13
C PHE A 85 -3.52 2.82 -14.64
N ALA A 86 -2.29 3.11 -14.18
CA ALA A 86 -1.12 2.32 -14.54
C ALA A 86 -1.28 0.83 -14.17
N LEU A 87 -1.75 0.51 -12.96
CA LEU A 87 -2.00 -0.87 -12.56
C LEU A 87 -3.10 -1.54 -13.38
N ALA A 88 -4.17 -0.80 -13.72
CA ALA A 88 -5.25 -1.29 -14.57
C ALA A 88 -4.77 -1.68 -15.96
N CYS A 89 -3.72 -1.03 -16.49
CA CYS A 89 -3.12 -1.39 -17.78
C CYS A 89 -2.61 -2.85 -17.83
N LEU A 90 -2.37 -3.52 -16.70
CA LEU A 90 -2.01 -4.95 -16.69
C LEU A 90 -3.13 -5.86 -17.22
N GLN A 91 -4.39 -5.39 -17.24
CA GLN A 91 -5.50 -6.13 -17.84
C GLN A 91 -5.28 -6.41 -19.34
N LEU A 92 -4.47 -5.58 -20.02
CA LEU A 92 -4.13 -5.79 -21.43
C LEU A 92 -3.31 -7.06 -21.68
N LEU A 93 -2.81 -7.76 -20.64
CA LEU A 93 -2.26 -9.11 -20.77
C LEU A 93 -3.25 -10.10 -21.40
N PHE A 94 -4.55 -9.86 -21.22
CA PHE A 94 -5.62 -10.72 -21.72
C PHE A 94 -6.30 -10.14 -22.96
N ALA A 95 -5.90 -8.96 -23.42
CA ALA A 95 -6.44 -8.31 -24.61
C ALA A 95 -5.78 -8.82 -25.90
N ARG A 96 -6.53 -8.77 -27.01
CA ARG A 96 -6.01 -9.00 -28.36
C ARG A 96 -5.58 -7.67 -28.97
N PHE A 97 -4.32 -7.59 -29.39
CA PHE A 97 -3.75 -6.47 -30.15
C PHE A 97 -2.44 -6.90 -30.82
N ASP A 98 -2.05 -6.19 -31.88
CA ASP A 98 -0.83 -6.43 -32.65
C ASP A 98 0.24 -5.36 -32.41
N VAL A 99 -0.17 -4.12 -32.23
CA VAL A 99 0.68 -3.02 -31.79
C VAL A 99 -0.02 -2.24 -30.69
N LEU A 100 0.77 -1.76 -29.72
CA LEU A 100 0.30 -0.92 -28.64
C LEU A 100 0.80 0.50 -28.88
N GLU A 101 -0.12 1.45 -28.92
CA GLU A 101 0.17 2.88 -28.90
C GLU A 101 -0.26 3.41 -27.53
N ALA A 102 0.58 4.21 -26.89
CA ALA A 102 0.23 4.82 -25.61
C ALA A 102 0.63 6.28 -25.56
N ASP A 103 -0.18 7.07 -24.86
CA ASP A 103 0.25 8.41 -24.48
C ASP A 103 1.38 8.32 -23.43
N HIS A 104 2.33 9.26 -23.48
CA HIS A 104 3.36 9.39 -22.45
C HIS A 104 2.81 9.80 -21.06
N MET A 105 1.60 10.39 -20.97
CA MET A 105 1.01 10.85 -19.71
C MET A 105 -0.25 10.07 -19.30
N PRO A 106 -0.29 9.47 -18.10
CA PRO A 106 0.71 9.56 -17.03
C PRO A 106 1.90 8.62 -17.25
N TYR A 107 3.14 9.09 -16.99
CA TYR A 107 4.37 8.30 -17.20
C TYR A 107 4.38 6.92 -16.53
N LEU A 108 3.68 6.79 -15.39
CA LEU A 108 3.62 5.55 -14.62
C LEU A 108 2.99 4.39 -15.42
N GLN A 109 2.12 4.67 -16.40
CA GLN A 109 1.48 3.62 -17.20
C GLN A 109 2.45 2.89 -18.12
N LEU A 110 3.55 3.54 -18.51
CA LEU A 110 4.49 3.00 -19.48
C LEU A 110 5.26 1.79 -18.94
N PHE A 111 5.45 1.69 -17.62
CA PHE A 111 6.13 0.55 -17.00
C PHE A 111 5.30 -0.76 -17.05
N PRO A 112 4.05 -0.81 -16.57
CA PRO A 112 3.20 -1.98 -16.72
C PRO A 112 2.87 -2.27 -18.19
N LEU A 113 2.69 -1.26 -19.04
CA LEU A 113 2.52 -1.48 -20.49
C LEU A 113 3.76 -2.12 -21.12
N LYS A 114 4.97 -1.70 -20.74
CA LYS A 114 6.20 -2.36 -21.20
C LYS A 114 6.22 -3.84 -20.78
N LEU A 115 5.79 -4.15 -19.55
CA LEU A 115 5.67 -5.54 -19.09
C LEU A 115 4.64 -6.31 -19.93
N VAL A 116 3.48 -5.71 -20.23
CA VAL A 116 2.44 -6.31 -21.09
C VAL A 116 3.02 -6.67 -22.46
N VAL A 117 3.63 -5.70 -23.17
CA VAL A 117 4.14 -5.95 -24.52
C VAL A 117 5.32 -6.92 -24.53
N LEU A 118 6.16 -6.93 -23.48
CA LEU A 118 7.25 -7.89 -23.32
C LEU A 118 6.72 -9.32 -23.18
N LEU A 119 5.68 -9.53 -22.35
CA LEU A 119 5.06 -10.84 -22.14
C LEU A 119 4.26 -11.30 -23.36
N ARG A 120 3.58 -10.37 -24.04
CA ARG A 120 2.77 -10.63 -25.25
C ARG A 120 3.59 -10.69 -26.54
N ARG A 121 4.89 -10.35 -26.48
CA ARG A 121 5.78 -10.24 -27.64
C ARG A 121 5.27 -9.28 -28.71
N LYS A 122 4.68 -8.16 -28.31
CA LYS A 122 4.18 -7.09 -29.19
C LYS A 122 5.08 -5.85 -29.14
N ARG A 123 4.85 -4.89 -30.03
CA ARG A 123 5.56 -3.61 -30.10
C ARG A 123 4.80 -2.52 -29.33
N MET A 124 5.53 -1.62 -28.68
CA MET A 124 4.98 -0.43 -28.01
C MET A 124 5.54 0.84 -28.63
N VAL A 125 4.64 1.66 -29.15
CA VAL A 125 4.92 3.02 -29.64
C VAL A 125 4.31 4.00 -28.65
N VAL A 126 5.01 5.09 -28.35
CA VAL A 126 4.54 6.10 -27.39
C VAL A 126 4.52 7.48 -28.02
N THR A 127 3.37 8.15 -27.97
CA THR A 127 3.25 9.55 -28.36
C THR A 127 3.69 10.46 -27.23
N TRP A 128 4.63 11.36 -27.51
CA TRP A 128 5.25 12.27 -26.55
C TRP A 128 4.93 13.72 -26.92
N HIS A 129 4.20 14.40 -26.03
CA HIS A 129 3.69 15.74 -26.31
C HIS A 129 4.64 16.87 -25.90
N GLU A 130 5.36 16.70 -24.80
CA GLU A 130 6.30 17.69 -24.29
C GLU A 130 7.39 17.05 -23.41
N VAL A 131 8.54 17.71 -23.26
CA VAL A 131 9.64 17.26 -22.41
C VAL A 131 9.96 18.32 -21.37
N TRP A 132 9.93 17.92 -20.11
CA TRP A 132 10.17 18.83 -19.00
C TRP A 132 11.61 18.76 -18.49
N ASP A 133 12.14 19.92 -18.14
CA ASP A 133 13.41 20.02 -17.42
C ASP A 133 13.21 19.82 -15.90
N ARG A 134 14.33 19.70 -15.18
CA ARG A 134 14.31 19.48 -13.74
C ARG A 134 13.71 20.66 -12.96
N ALA A 135 13.88 21.89 -13.46
CA ALA A 135 13.37 23.10 -12.81
C ALA A 135 11.85 23.19 -12.95
N GLN A 136 11.30 22.85 -14.12
CA GLN A 136 9.87 22.77 -14.38
C GLN A 136 9.20 21.73 -13.49
N TRP A 137 9.79 20.53 -13.38
CA TRP A 137 9.29 19.52 -12.45
C TRP A 137 9.31 19.99 -10.99
N ARG A 138 10.37 20.70 -10.57
CA ARG A 138 10.47 21.27 -9.23
C ARG A 138 9.46 22.37 -8.97
N ARG A 139 9.20 23.25 -9.94
CA ARG A 139 8.14 24.27 -9.83
C ARG A 139 6.76 23.62 -9.71
N TYR A 140 6.51 22.54 -10.45
CA TYR A 140 5.21 21.86 -10.47
C TYR A 140 4.93 20.99 -9.23
N LEU A 141 5.92 20.20 -8.76
CA LEU A 141 5.76 19.23 -7.66
C LEU A 141 6.62 19.51 -6.41
N GLY A 142 7.29 20.67 -6.33
CA GLY A 142 8.26 20.93 -5.26
C GLY A 142 9.46 19.98 -5.33
N GLU A 143 10.01 19.58 -4.17
CA GLU A 143 11.14 18.64 -4.14
C GLU A 143 10.80 17.25 -4.70
N ALA A 144 9.52 16.83 -4.67
CA ALA A 144 9.07 15.60 -5.31
C ALA A 144 9.24 15.64 -6.84
N GLY A 145 9.38 16.83 -7.43
CA GLY A 145 9.68 17.02 -8.85
C GLY A 145 10.99 16.34 -9.30
N VAL A 146 11.96 16.15 -8.41
CA VAL A 146 13.19 15.41 -8.76
C VAL A 146 12.89 13.95 -9.07
N VAL A 147 11.96 13.34 -8.35
CA VAL A 147 11.53 11.96 -8.57
C VAL A 147 10.73 11.85 -9.86
N ALA A 148 9.78 12.77 -10.08
CA ALA A 148 8.99 12.79 -11.32
C ALA A 148 9.87 13.00 -12.56
N TRP A 149 10.87 13.90 -12.47
CA TRP A 149 11.89 14.06 -13.50
C TRP A 149 12.65 12.75 -13.75
N ALA A 150 13.12 12.06 -12.71
CA ALA A 150 13.82 10.79 -12.88
C ALA A 150 12.93 9.70 -13.51
N LEU A 151 11.65 9.66 -13.16
CA LEU A 151 10.67 8.74 -13.73
C LEU A 151 10.43 9.03 -15.22
N GLU A 152 10.28 10.30 -15.62
CA GLU A 152 10.20 10.71 -17.03
C GLU A 152 11.41 10.18 -17.82
N ARG A 153 12.64 10.36 -17.30
CA ARG A 153 13.88 9.89 -17.95
C ARG A 153 13.91 8.38 -18.14
N LEU A 154 13.41 7.63 -17.17
CA LEU A 154 13.34 6.17 -17.27
C LEU A 154 12.25 5.76 -18.25
N ALA A 155 11.09 6.43 -18.21
CA ALA A 155 9.96 6.17 -19.07
C ALA A 155 10.29 6.39 -20.56
N MET A 156 11.12 7.39 -20.89
CA MET A 156 11.63 7.64 -22.26
C MET A 156 12.36 6.44 -22.88
N ARG A 157 12.84 5.48 -22.07
CA ARG A 157 13.58 4.30 -22.55
C ARG A 157 12.71 3.05 -22.68
N THR A 158 11.44 3.15 -22.33
CA THR A 158 10.49 2.03 -22.39
C THR A 158 9.95 1.73 -23.80
N PRO A 159 9.67 2.73 -24.68
CA PRO A 159 9.07 2.48 -25.98
C PRO A 159 10.06 1.82 -26.95
N ASP A 160 9.50 1.12 -27.96
CA ASP A 160 10.27 0.65 -29.11
C ASP A 160 10.39 1.75 -30.18
N CYS A 161 9.47 2.71 -30.19
CA CYS A 161 9.54 3.95 -30.99
C CYS A 161 8.77 5.07 -30.26
N ILE A 162 9.22 6.31 -30.43
CA ILE A 162 8.55 7.50 -29.90
C ILE A 162 8.02 8.35 -31.06
N ILE A 163 6.76 8.75 -30.98
CA ILE A 163 6.17 9.75 -31.86
C ILE A 163 6.22 11.10 -31.14
N ALA A 164 7.00 12.05 -31.64
CA ALA A 164 7.08 13.39 -31.09
C ALA A 164 6.01 14.30 -31.71
N ALA A 165 5.26 15.01 -30.86
CA ALA A 165 4.19 15.93 -31.29
C ALA A 165 4.70 17.27 -31.88
N SER A 166 6.02 17.51 -31.88
CA SER A 166 6.64 18.66 -32.54
C SER A 166 8.12 18.41 -32.85
N PRO A 167 8.70 19.09 -33.87
CA PRO A 167 10.14 19.01 -34.16
C PRO A 167 11.01 19.35 -32.95
N GLN A 168 10.62 20.35 -32.15
CA GLN A 168 11.34 20.79 -30.95
C GLN A 168 11.32 19.71 -29.86
N THR A 169 10.17 19.04 -29.69
CA THR A 169 10.05 17.89 -28.77
C THR A 169 10.95 16.74 -29.23
N ALA A 170 10.99 16.46 -30.54
CA ALA A 170 11.88 15.44 -31.09
C ALA A 170 13.36 15.76 -30.87
N GLN A 171 13.77 17.02 -31.09
CA GLN A 171 15.14 17.48 -30.83
C GLN A 171 15.52 17.31 -29.36
N ARG A 172 14.63 17.70 -28.43
CA ARG A 172 14.83 17.50 -26.98
C ARG A 172 14.94 16.01 -26.65
N LEU A 173 14.03 15.17 -27.14
CA LEU A 173 14.06 13.73 -26.92
C LEU A 173 15.37 13.11 -27.41
N ASN A 174 15.77 13.40 -28.66
CA ASN A 174 17.00 12.88 -29.27
C ASN A 174 18.24 13.25 -28.46
N LYS A 175 18.34 14.50 -27.97
CA LYS A 175 19.43 14.95 -27.09
C LYS A 175 19.51 14.15 -25.79
N LEU A 176 18.38 13.68 -25.28
CA LEU A 176 18.28 13.05 -23.96
C LEU A 176 18.38 11.52 -24.00
N ILE A 177 17.86 10.90 -25.06
CA ILE A 177 17.94 9.44 -25.26
C ILE A 177 19.22 9.01 -25.96
N GLY A 178 19.91 9.92 -26.67
CA GLY A 178 21.15 9.64 -27.39
C GLY A 178 20.98 8.62 -28.51
N GLY A 179 19.88 8.72 -29.27
CA GLY A 179 19.58 7.84 -30.42
C GLY A 179 19.20 6.38 -30.07
N ARG A 180 19.05 6.04 -28.79
CA ARG A 180 18.74 4.66 -28.36
C ARG A 180 17.33 4.17 -28.72
N VAL A 181 16.41 5.10 -28.95
CA VAL A 181 15.03 4.84 -29.33
C VAL A 181 14.73 5.69 -30.55
N PRO A 182 14.21 5.13 -31.66
CA PRO A 182 13.81 5.90 -32.83
C PRO A 182 12.73 6.93 -32.48
N VAL A 183 12.90 8.17 -32.95
CA VAL A 183 11.95 9.27 -32.77
C VAL A 183 11.41 9.72 -34.12
N VAL A 184 10.11 9.57 -34.32
CA VAL A 184 9.38 10.02 -35.52
C VAL A 184 8.63 11.31 -35.20
N VAL A 185 8.69 12.29 -36.10
CA VAL A 185 7.95 13.56 -35.92
C VAL A 185 6.59 13.44 -36.60
N ALA A 186 5.52 13.45 -35.80
CA ALA A 186 4.15 13.54 -36.30
C ALA A 186 3.39 14.58 -35.47
N PRO A 187 3.36 15.85 -35.90
CA PRO A 187 2.75 16.93 -35.14
C PRO A 187 1.23 16.75 -35.01
N ASN A 188 0.56 17.61 -34.25
CA ASN A 188 -0.90 17.65 -34.28
C ASN A 188 -1.35 18.23 -35.62
N GLY A 189 -2.44 17.68 -36.15
CA GLY A 189 -2.98 18.11 -37.42
C GLY A 189 -4.13 19.10 -37.30
N ILE A 190 -4.64 19.48 -38.47
CA ILE A 190 -5.81 20.31 -38.69
C ILE A 190 -6.69 19.68 -39.77
N ASP A 191 -8.00 19.92 -39.73
CA ASP A 191 -8.93 19.52 -40.78
C ASP A 191 -9.13 20.70 -41.75
N LEU A 192 -8.34 20.73 -42.83
CA LEU A 192 -8.33 21.85 -43.76
C LEU A 192 -9.66 22.00 -44.51
N ASP A 193 -10.32 20.88 -44.83
CA ASP A 193 -11.62 20.90 -45.48
C ASP A 193 -12.70 21.51 -44.59
N LEU A 194 -12.70 21.19 -43.29
CA LEU A 194 -13.59 21.83 -42.33
C LEU A 194 -13.31 23.32 -42.23
N VAL A 195 -12.04 23.72 -42.17
CA VAL A 195 -11.66 25.15 -42.16
C VAL A 195 -12.17 25.84 -43.42
N MET A 196 -11.94 25.31 -44.61
CA MET A 196 -12.37 25.92 -45.88
C MET A 196 -13.90 26.08 -45.97
N ARG A 197 -14.67 25.06 -45.54
CA ARG A 197 -16.14 25.08 -45.61
C ARG A 197 -16.78 25.96 -44.54
N THR A 198 -16.14 26.13 -43.38
CA THR A 198 -16.68 26.94 -42.27
C THR A 198 -16.73 28.42 -42.67
N ARG A 199 -17.89 29.06 -42.54
CA ARG A 199 -18.05 30.50 -42.77
C ARG A 199 -17.80 31.31 -41.51
N ALA A 200 -17.30 32.54 -41.66
CA ALA A 200 -17.17 33.47 -40.56
C ALA A 200 -18.53 33.75 -39.91
N GLY A 201 -18.57 33.71 -38.58
CA GLY A 201 -19.76 34.04 -37.82
C GLY A 201 -20.12 35.53 -37.91
N ARG A 202 -21.35 35.89 -37.54
CA ARG A 202 -21.80 37.30 -37.51
C ARG A 202 -21.34 38.07 -36.26
N ASP A 203 -20.72 37.37 -35.32
CA ASP A 203 -20.35 37.87 -33.99
C ASP A 203 -18.86 38.21 -33.93
N ALA A 204 -18.49 39.32 -34.58
CA ALA A 204 -17.10 39.75 -34.76
C ALA A 204 -16.45 40.30 -33.48
N THR A 205 -15.13 40.16 -33.37
CA THR A 205 -14.32 40.70 -32.27
C THR A 205 -12.92 41.07 -32.78
N ASP A 206 -12.24 42.01 -32.13
CA ASP A 206 -10.92 42.42 -32.58
C ASP A 206 -9.86 41.36 -32.24
N ILE A 207 -9.83 40.89 -30.99
CA ILE A 207 -8.91 39.86 -30.51
C ILE A 207 -9.68 38.59 -30.17
N VAL A 208 -9.17 37.44 -30.61
CA VAL A 208 -9.60 36.13 -30.12
C VAL A 208 -8.42 35.33 -29.56
N SER A 209 -8.67 34.60 -28.48
CA SER A 209 -7.69 33.69 -27.89
C SER A 209 -8.38 32.41 -27.43
N VAL A 210 -7.80 31.25 -27.77
CA VAL A 210 -8.41 29.94 -27.52
C VAL A 210 -7.48 29.06 -26.69
N GLY A 211 -7.99 28.50 -25.60
CA GLY A 211 -7.25 27.52 -24.80
C GLY A 211 -7.80 27.29 -23.39
N ARG A 212 -7.28 26.25 -22.71
CA ARG A 212 -7.63 25.98 -21.32
C ARG A 212 -7.11 27.10 -20.41
N LEU A 213 -7.93 27.60 -19.49
CA LEU A 213 -7.58 28.71 -18.59
C LEU A 213 -6.66 28.21 -17.46
N LEU A 214 -5.37 28.14 -17.76
CA LEU A 214 -4.29 27.74 -16.85
C LEU A 214 -3.27 28.87 -16.73
N ASN A 215 -2.62 28.99 -15.57
CA ASN A 215 -1.64 30.04 -15.29
C ASN A 215 -0.57 30.18 -16.40
N HIS A 216 0.08 29.09 -16.82
CA HIS A 216 1.12 29.13 -17.87
C HIS A 216 0.64 29.52 -19.29
N LYS A 217 -0.69 29.61 -19.51
CA LYS A 217 -1.25 30.14 -20.77
C LYS A 217 -1.26 31.66 -20.82
N ARG A 218 -1.04 32.30 -19.67
CA ARG A 218 -0.83 33.74 -19.51
C ARG A 218 -1.93 34.64 -20.08
N PHE A 219 -3.20 34.23 -19.93
CA PHE A 219 -4.34 35.08 -20.29
C PHE A 219 -4.40 36.36 -19.45
N ASP A 220 -3.82 36.37 -18.24
CA ASP A 220 -3.61 37.58 -17.43
C ASP A 220 -2.81 38.65 -18.19
N MET A 221 -1.74 38.23 -18.90
CA MET A 221 -0.90 39.12 -19.69
C MET A 221 -1.64 39.69 -20.90
N LEU A 222 -2.55 38.91 -21.51
CA LEU A 222 -3.42 39.40 -22.57
C LEU A 222 -4.41 40.46 -22.04
N LEU A 223 -5.00 40.25 -20.86
CA LEU A 223 -5.87 41.25 -20.24
C LEU A 223 -5.12 42.55 -19.96
N GLU A 224 -3.88 42.46 -19.49
CA GLU A 224 -3.01 43.64 -19.29
C GLU A 224 -2.69 44.36 -20.60
N ALA A 225 -2.43 43.62 -21.69
CA ALA A 225 -2.24 44.21 -23.02
C ALA A 225 -3.49 44.94 -23.53
N VAL A 226 -4.69 44.37 -23.34
CA VAL A 226 -5.97 45.00 -23.68
C VAL A 226 -6.18 46.29 -22.86
N ALA A 227 -5.84 46.27 -21.57
CA ALA A 227 -5.91 47.46 -20.73
C ALA A 227 -4.94 48.57 -21.21
N LEU A 228 -3.74 48.21 -21.66
CA LEU A 228 -2.78 49.16 -22.24
C LEU A 228 -3.34 49.81 -23.52
N LEU A 229 -3.89 49.02 -24.44
CA LEU A 229 -4.52 49.51 -25.67
C LEU A 229 -5.70 50.47 -25.36
N ALA A 230 -6.58 50.09 -24.44
CA ALA A 230 -7.69 50.94 -24.00
C ALA A 230 -7.20 52.26 -23.40
N SER A 231 -6.16 52.23 -22.56
CA SER A 231 -5.57 53.43 -21.96
C SER A 231 -4.87 54.34 -22.97
N ALA A 232 -4.41 53.79 -24.09
CA ALA A 232 -3.86 54.52 -25.23
C ALA A 232 -4.94 55.09 -26.18
N GLY A 233 -6.21 55.06 -25.78
CA GLY A 233 -7.32 55.59 -26.58
C GLY A 233 -7.82 54.64 -27.67
N ARG A 234 -7.44 53.36 -27.63
CA ARG A 234 -7.82 52.33 -28.62
C ARG A 234 -8.54 51.16 -27.93
N PRO A 235 -9.83 51.32 -27.59
CA PRO A 235 -10.58 50.23 -26.98
C PRO A 235 -10.70 49.06 -27.96
N THR A 236 -10.22 47.88 -27.56
CA THR A 236 -10.15 46.68 -28.39
C THR A 236 -10.95 45.56 -27.75
N THR A 237 -11.91 44.99 -28.49
CA THR A 237 -12.72 43.87 -28.00
C THR A 237 -11.92 42.57 -27.98
N CYS A 238 -12.01 41.80 -26.89
CA CYS A 238 -11.22 40.60 -26.68
C CYS A 238 -12.09 39.42 -26.25
N ARG A 239 -12.13 38.37 -27.07
CA ARG A 239 -12.82 37.13 -26.77
C ARG A 239 -11.83 36.05 -26.33
N ILE A 240 -12.03 35.52 -25.13
CA ILE A 240 -11.28 34.39 -24.59
C ILE A 240 -12.19 33.17 -24.60
N ILE A 241 -11.86 32.18 -25.43
CA ILE A 241 -12.62 30.93 -25.61
C ILE A 241 -11.92 29.80 -24.86
N GLY A 242 -12.58 29.29 -23.82
CA GLY A 242 -12.11 28.14 -23.05
C GLY A 242 -12.58 28.13 -21.61
N ASP A 243 -12.22 27.06 -20.90
CA ASP A 243 -12.54 26.87 -19.48
C ASP A 243 -11.30 26.41 -18.70
N GLY A 244 -11.33 26.55 -17.39
CA GLY A 244 -10.23 26.13 -16.52
C GLY A 244 -10.24 26.79 -15.13
N PRO A 245 -9.35 26.36 -14.24
CA PRO A 245 -9.29 26.85 -12.86
C PRO A 245 -9.09 28.36 -12.73
N GLU A 246 -8.43 29.00 -13.71
CA GLU A 246 -8.19 30.46 -13.72
C GLU A 246 -9.42 31.30 -14.14
N ARG A 247 -10.58 30.69 -14.46
CA ARG A 247 -11.72 31.45 -15.00
C ARG A 247 -12.17 32.59 -14.09
N THR A 248 -12.29 32.30 -12.79
CA THR A 248 -12.78 33.27 -11.80
C THR A 248 -11.74 34.36 -11.52
N SER A 249 -10.45 34.00 -11.43
CA SER A 249 -9.35 34.94 -11.22
C SER A 249 -9.19 35.89 -12.41
N LEU A 250 -9.28 35.39 -13.65
CA LEU A 250 -9.17 36.19 -14.86
C LEU A 250 -10.34 37.19 -14.99
N ARG A 251 -11.57 36.78 -14.69
CA ARG A 251 -12.73 37.71 -14.65
C ARG A 251 -12.56 38.81 -13.61
N ALA A 252 -12.09 38.46 -12.41
CA ALA A 252 -11.78 39.44 -11.38
C ALA A 252 -10.64 40.39 -11.81
N ARG A 253 -9.63 39.89 -12.52
CA ARG A 253 -8.53 40.69 -13.05
C ARG A 253 -9.02 41.68 -14.12
N ALA A 254 -9.89 41.26 -15.04
CA ALA A 254 -10.51 42.15 -16.02
C ALA A 254 -11.35 43.26 -15.35
N ALA A 255 -12.01 42.96 -14.22
CA ALA A 255 -12.74 43.97 -13.44
C ALA A 255 -11.79 44.96 -12.76
N GLN A 256 -10.70 44.48 -12.16
CA GLN A 256 -9.68 45.34 -11.55
C GLN A 256 -9.00 46.27 -12.56
N LEU A 257 -8.80 45.80 -13.80
CA LEU A 257 -8.21 46.57 -14.88
C LEU A 257 -9.21 47.53 -15.57
N GLY A 258 -10.49 47.52 -15.17
CA GLY A 258 -11.51 48.40 -15.77
C GLY A 258 -11.98 48.01 -17.18
N ILE A 259 -11.57 46.86 -17.70
CA ILE A 259 -11.82 46.42 -19.10
C ILE A 259 -12.90 45.35 -19.23
N SER A 260 -13.69 45.10 -18.18
CA SER A 260 -14.70 44.01 -18.20
C SER A 260 -15.73 44.14 -19.33
N HIS A 261 -16.00 45.36 -19.80
CA HIS A 261 -16.91 45.64 -20.92
C HIS A 261 -16.28 45.36 -22.29
N LEU A 262 -14.95 45.18 -22.36
CA LEU A 262 -14.21 44.85 -23.58
C LEU A 262 -13.88 43.35 -23.69
N VAL A 263 -14.07 42.57 -22.61
CA VAL A 263 -13.62 41.17 -22.55
C VAL A 263 -14.78 40.21 -22.43
N ASP A 264 -14.89 39.31 -23.39
CA ASP A 264 -15.88 38.25 -23.47
C ASP A 264 -15.26 36.87 -23.17
N PHE A 265 -15.62 36.27 -22.04
CA PHE A 265 -15.17 34.93 -21.66
C PHE A 265 -16.21 33.87 -22.06
N ARG A 266 -15.96 33.21 -23.20
CA ARG A 266 -16.86 32.18 -23.76
C ARG A 266 -16.37 30.77 -23.46
N HIS A 267 -17.28 29.93 -22.98
CA HIS A 267 -16.99 28.52 -22.70
C HIS A 267 -18.02 27.55 -23.31
N GLU A 268 -19.13 28.07 -23.83
CA GLU A 268 -20.24 27.32 -24.43
C GLU A 268 -20.02 27.05 -25.93
N VAL A 269 -18.78 26.78 -26.34
CA VAL A 269 -18.46 26.44 -27.74
C VAL A 269 -18.48 24.92 -27.85
N HIS A 270 -19.46 24.36 -28.57
CA HIS A 270 -19.77 22.93 -28.51
C HIS A 270 -19.15 22.11 -29.65
N SER A 271 -18.82 22.73 -30.79
CA SER A 271 -18.24 22.07 -31.97
C SER A 271 -16.98 22.78 -32.49
N THR A 272 -16.14 22.04 -33.23
CA THR A 272 -14.97 22.61 -33.93
C THR A 272 -15.38 23.62 -35.00
N GLU A 273 -16.49 23.38 -35.71
CA GLU A 273 -17.02 24.31 -36.72
C GLU A 273 -17.43 25.65 -36.09
N GLU A 274 -18.12 25.62 -34.94
CA GLU A 274 -18.47 26.83 -34.20
C GLU A 274 -17.24 27.60 -33.73
N LEU A 275 -16.23 26.88 -33.22
CA LEU A 275 -14.94 27.48 -32.83
C LEU A 275 -14.29 28.20 -34.02
N LEU A 276 -14.15 27.51 -35.15
CA LEU A 276 -13.57 28.06 -36.38
C LEU A 276 -14.38 29.26 -36.91
N SER A 277 -15.71 29.22 -36.80
CA SER A 277 -16.58 30.32 -37.21
C SER A 277 -16.33 31.59 -36.38
N LEU A 278 -16.15 31.44 -35.07
CA LEU A 278 -15.79 32.54 -34.16
C LEU A 278 -14.38 33.06 -34.42
N VAL A 279 -13.42 32.16 -34.66
CA VAL A 279 -12.04 32.54 -35.01
C VAL A 279 -12.02 33.34 -36.32
N LYS A 280 -12.70 32.87 -37.37
CA LYS A 280 -12.82 33.58 -38.65
C LYS A 280 -13.54 34.92 -38.58
N ALA A 281 -14.42 35.11 -37.60
CA ALA A 281 -15.08 36.39 -37.37
C ALA A 281 -14.18 37.42 -36.65
N SER A 282 -12.96 37.04 -36.28
CA SER A 282 -12.06 37.87 -35.48
C SER A 282 -10.95 38.50 -36.32
N ARG A 283 -10.40 39.65 -35.87
CA ARG A 283 -9.34 40.35 -36.62
C ARG A 283 -7.94 39.79 -36.36
N VAL A 284 -7.62 39.46 -35.11
CA VAL A 284 -6.30 38.96 -34.71
C VAL A 284 -6.43 37.83 -33.70
N PHE A 285 -5.61 36.80 -33.83
CA PHE A 285 -5.48 35.74 -32.83
C PHE A 285 -4.26 35.97 -31.95
N VAL A 286 -4.45 35.93 -30.62
CA VAL A 286 -3.35 36.11 -29.66
C VAL A 286 -3.14 34.84 -28.84
N PHE A 287 -1.90 34.35 -28.81
CA PHE A 287 -1.50 33.15 -28.10
C PHE A 287 -0.37 33.45 -27.10
N PRO A 288 -0.67 33.98 -25.91
CA PRO A 288 0.33 34.54 -24.99
C PRO A 288 1.09 33.50 -24.14
N SER A 289 0.98 32.21 -24.48
CA SER A 289 1.46 31.10 -23.66
C SER A 289 2.95 31.22 -23.31
N GLU A 290 3.30 31.02 -22.04
CA GLU A 290 4.70 30.87 -21.60
C GLU A 290 5.26 29.48 -21.97
N ARG A 291 4.37 28.48 -21.98
CA ARG A 291 4.69 27.08 -22.28
C ARG A 291 3.63 26.45 -23.18
N GLU A 292 4.08 25.80 -24.26
CA GLU A 292 3.24 25.09 -25.22
C GLU A 292 4.04 23.96 -25.90
N GLY A 293 3.44 22.78 -26.06
CA GLY A 293 4.08 21.62 -26.72
C GLY A 293 3.99 21.64 -28.24
N PHE A 294 2.95 22.27 -28.81
CA PHE A 294 2.80 22.47 -30.25
C PHE A 294 1.99 23.73 -30.60
N GLY A 295 0.75 23.85 -30.09
CA GLY A 295 -0.14 25.00 -30.37
C GLY A 295 -1.18 24.76 -31.48
N ILE A 296 -2.09 23.80 -31.29
CA ILE A 296 -3.19 23.50 -32.25
C ILE A 296 -4.02 24.76 -32.54
N ALA A 297 -4.39 25.52 -31.51
CA ALA A 297 -5.21 26.72 -31.69
C ALA A 297 -4.52 27.81 -32.53
N ALA A 298 -3.19 27.91 -32.45
CA ALA A 298 -2.42 28.82 -33.31
C ALA A 298 -2.42 28.32 -34.77
N LEU A 299 -2.30 27.01 -35.00
CA LEU A 299 -2.42 26.41 -36.33
C LEU A 299 -3.83 26.63 -36.93
N GLU A 300 -4.88 26.44 -36.13
CA GLU A 300 -6.28 26.69 -36.52
C GLU A 300 -6.50 28.16 -36.92
N ALA A 301 -5.92 29.11 -36.16
CA ALA A 301 -6.01 30.52 -36.49
C ALA A 301 -5.25 30.90 -37.78
N ILE A 302 -4.04 30.34 -37.98
CA ILE A 302 -3.27 30.53 -39.22
C ILE A 302 -4.07 30.02 -40.42
N ALA A 303 -4.67 28.83 -40.30
CA ALA A 303 -5.49 28.26 -41.37
C ALA A 303 -6.78 29.03 -41.65
N CYS A 304 -7.28 29.79 -40.66
CA CYS A 304 -8.39 30.72 -40.86
C CYS A 304 -7.97 32.03 -41.55
N GLY A 305 -6.67 32.22 -41.83
CA GLY A 305 -6.13 33.41 -42.49
C GLY A 305 -5.89 34.60 -41.54
N LEU A 306 -5.98 34.39 -40.22
CA LEU A 306 -5.80 35.46 -39.24
C LEU A 306 -4.31 35.78 -39.02
N PRO A 307 -3.96 37.06 -38.79
CA PRO A 307 -2.73 37.42 -38.10
C PRO A 307 -2.65 36.73 -36.74
N VAL A 308 -1.52 36.08 -36.46
CA VAL A 308 -1.31 35.30 -35.22
C VAL A 308 -0.13 35.86 -34.45
N ILE A 309 -0.38 36.22 -33.19
CA ILE A 309 0.62 36.80 -32.30
C ILE A 309 0.96 35.80 -31.21
N THR A 310 2.25 35.53 -31.00
CA THR A 310 2.71 34.73 -29.87
C THR A 310 4.02 35.26 -29.29
N THR A 311 4.46 34.69 -28.18
CA THR A 311 5.60 35.23 -27.41
C THR A 311 6.88 34.43 -27.60
N THR A 312 8.02 35.09 -27.40
CA THR A 312 9.38 34.50 -27.45
C THR A 312 9.73 33.64 -26.22
N ALA A 313 8.76 33.29 -25.38
CA ALA A 313 8.98 32.45 -24.19
C ALA A 313 9.67 31.12 -24.56
N PRO A 314 10.71 30.70 -23.81
CA PRO A 314 11.62 29.62 -24.24
C PRO A 314 10.98 28.23 -24.34
N ASN A 315 9.81 28.04 -23.73
CA ASN A 315 9.07 26.78 -23.76
C ASN A 315 7.76 26.86 -24.55
N ASN A 316 7.55 27.94 -25.31
CA ASN A 316 6.40 28.10 -26.20
C ASN A 316 6.74 27.62 -27.61
N PHE A 317 6.40 26.38 -27.95
CA PHE A 317 6.72 25.82 -29.27
C PHE A 317 5.76 26.24 -30.38
N ALA A 318 4.66 26.93 -30.07
CA ALA A 318 3.81 27.55 -31.09
C ALA A 318 4.56 28.59 -31.93
N ARG A 319 5.67 29.15 -31.41
CA ARG A 319 6.53 30.09 -32.14
C ARG A 319 6.93 29.61 -33.53
N HIS A 320 7.18 28.31 -33.71
CA HIS A 320 7.60 27.76 -35.00
C HIS A 320 6.48 27.82 -36.04
N LEU A 321 5.22 27.68 -35.61
CA LEU A 321 4.06 27.81 -36.50
C LEU A 321 3.87 29.27 -36.90
N VAL A 322 4.01 30.17 -35.92
CA VAL A 322 3.87 31.62 -36.14
C VAL A 322 5.01 32.17 -37.00
N GLU A 323 6.25 31.74 -36.80
CA GLU A 323 7.42 32.11 -37.64
C GLU A 323 7.26 31.67 -39.10
N ARG A 324 6.53 30.57 -39.38
CA ARG A 324 6.24 30.11 -40.75
C ARG A 324 5.04 30.83 -41.39
N SER A 325 4.24 31.56 -40.61
CA SER A 325 3.07 32.29 -41.11
C SER A 325 3.49 33.65 -41.67
N GLU A 326 3.01 34.00 -42.86
CA GLU A 326 3.25 35.33 -43.46
C GLU A 326 2.72 36.48 -42.59
N ARG A 327 1.66 36.22 -41.82
CA ARG A 327 1.03 37.17 -40.89
C ARG A 327 1.33 36.84 -39.42
N GLY A 328 2.44 36.16 -39.16
CA GLY A 328 2.87 35.81 -37.82
C GLY A 328 3.68 36.91 -37.13
N VAL A 329 3.34 37.24 -35.88
CA VAL A 329 4.09 38.22 -35.07
C VAL A 329 4.63 37.55 -33.82
N LEU A 330 5.95 37.63 -33.65
CA LEU A 330 6.62 37.27 -32.41
C LEU A 330 6.94 38.52 -31.60
N CYS A 331 6.52 38.54 -30.34
CA CYS A 331 6.85 39.62 -29.42
C CYS A 331 7.52 39.08 -28.15
N ASP A 332 8.17 39.97 -27.40
CA ASP A 332 8.67 39.62 -26.08
C ASP A 332 7.53 39.19 -25.14
N HIS A 333 7.85 38.35 -24.16
CA HIS A 333 6.89 37.84 -23.20
C HIS A 333 6.54 38.89 -22.12
N SER A 334 5.92 39.99 -22.55
CA SER A 334 5.46 41.10 -21.70
C SER A 334 4.14 41.71 -22.22
N PRO A 335 3.31 42.30 -21.34
CA PRO A 335 2.08 42.98 -21.76
C PRO A 335 2.31 44.10 -22.79
N GLN A 336 3.40 44.86 -22.63
CA GLN A 336 3.72 46.01 -23.50
C GLN A 336 4.07 45.55 -24.91
N ALA A 337 4.93 44.54 -25.04
CA ALA A 337 5.31 43.99 -26.33
C ALA A 337 4.12 43.30 -27.01
N LEU A 338 3.25 42.64 -26.23
CA LEU A 338 2.04 42.02 -26.74
C LEU A 338 1.05 43.08 -27.27
N ALA A 339 0.84 44.19 -26.56
CA ALA A 339 0.01 45.30 -27.01
C ALA A 339 0.52 45.93 -28.31
N ALA A 340 1.83 46.20 -28.40
CA ALA A 340 2.45 46.74 -29.61
C ALA A 340 2.35 45.76 -30.81
N GLY A 341 2.50 44.45 -30.55
CA GLY A 341 2.29 43.43 -31.56
C GLY A 341 0.85 43.39 -32.07
N ILE A 342 -0.14 43.51 -31.17
CA ILE A 342 -1.57 43.57 -31.52
C ILE A 342 -1.86 44.77 -32.41
N GLU A 343 -1.37 45.94 -32.02
CA GLU A 343 -1.52 47.17 -32.79
C GLU A 343 -0.93 47.03 -34.20
N THR A 344 0.28 46.49 -34.30
CA THR A 344 0.96 46.30 -35.59
C THR A 344 0.21 45.32 -36.49
N ALA A 345 -0.27 44.21 -35.94
CA ALA A 345 -1.04 43.21 -36.69
C ALA A 345 -2.39 43.73 -37.17
N MET A 346 -3.06 44.57 -36.37
CA MET A 346 -4.34 45.17 -36.75
C MET A 346 -4.21 46.17 -37.90
N LEU A 347 -3.16 47.02 -37.88
CA LEU A 347 -2.87 47.97 -38.94
C LEU A 347 -2.49 47.26 -40.26
N ALA A 348 -1.65 46.23 -40.19
CA ALA A 348 -1.29 45.44 -41.37
C ALA A 348 -2.49 44.68 -41.97
N SER A 349 -3.46 44.25 -41.15
CA SER A 349 -4.65 43.55 -41.64
C SER A 349 -5.58 44.44 -42.49
N GLU A 350 -5.59 45.75 -42.25
CA GLU A 350 -6.39 46.71 -43.03
C GLU A 350 -5.77 46.99 -44.42
N GLU A 351 -4.46 46.82 -44.58
CA GLU A 351 -3.75 47.05 -45.85
C GLU A 351 -3.66 45.79 -46.75
N GLU A 352 -3.77 44.59 -46.17
CA GLU A 352 -3.49 43.31 -46.86
C GLU A 352 -4.74 42.46 -47.17
N GLU A 353 -5.96 42.99 -47.01
CA GLU A 353 -7.24 42.28 -47.22
C GLU A 353 -7.41 41.69 -48.64
N SER A 354 -6.58 42.07 -49.61
CA SER A 354 -6.65 41.66 -51.02
C SER A 354 -5.53 40.70 -51.50
N ARG A 355 -4.66 40.18 -50.63
CA ARG A 355 -3.60 39.22 -51.00
C ARG A 355 -4.00 37.77 -50.69
N GLU A 356 -3.90 36.88 -51.68
CA GLU A 356 -3.97 35.42 -51.47
C GLU A 356 -2.74 34.97 -50.64
N LEU A 357 -2.98 34.33 -49.50
CA LEU A 357 -1.94 33.82 -48.62
C LEU A 357 -1.43 32.45 -49.12
N ASP A 358 -0.11 32.25 -49.16
CA ASP A 358 0.46 30.94 -49.48
C ASP A 358 0.38 29.99 -48.27
N HIS A 359 -0.69 29.20 -48.26
CA HIS A 359 -0.96 28.20 -47.23
C HIS A 359 -0.54 26.78 -47.64
N HIS A 360 0.27 26.59 -48.70
CA HIS A 360 0.61 25.25 -49.21
C HIS A 360 1.28 24.36 -48.14
N TRP A 361 2.05 24.95 -47.21
CA TRP A 361 2.68 24.21 -46.12
C TRP A 361 1.70 23.66 -45.07
N LEU A 362 0.47 24.20 -44.97
CA LEU A 362 -0.54 23.69 -44.05
C LEU A 362 -1.00 22.27 -44.41
N ALA A 363 -0.88 21.86 -45.68
CA ALA A 363 -1.16 20.49 -46.13
C ALA A 363 -0.24 19.44 -45.45
N GLU A 364 0.96 19.84 -45.01
CA GLU A 364 1.86 18.99 -44.20
C GLU A 364 1.25 18.63 -42.83
N TYR A 365 0.31 19.45 -42.36
CA TYR A 365 -0.37 19.33 -41.07
C TYR A 365 -1.81 18.83 -41.22
N ASP A 366 -2.28 18.46 -42.41
CA ASP A 366 -3.60 17.86 -42.54
C ASP A 366 -3.69 16.54 -41.75
N TRP A 367 -4.80 16.31 -41.05
CA TRP A 367 -4.98 15.08 -40.25
C TRP A 367 -4.83 13.80 -41.08
N THR A 368 -5.12 13.83 -42.38
CA THR A 368 -4.91 12.70 -43.30
C THR A 368 -3.42 12.40 -43.45
N THR A 369 -2.61 13.43 -43.72
CA THR A 369 -1.14 13.35 -43.80
C THR A 369 -0.53 12.86 -42.48
N ILE A 370 -0.97 13.42 -41.35
CA ILE A 370 -0.49 13.04 -40.02
C ILE A 370 -0.87 11.60 -39.67
N THR A 371 -2.09 11.17 -40.00
CA THR A 371 -2.55 9.81 -39.74
C THR A 371 -1.73 8.80 -40.53
N ALA A 372 -1.44 9.06 -41.81
CA ALA A 372 -0.60 8.19 -42.64
C ALA A 372 0.81 8.01 -42.04
N ARG A 373 1.44 9.10 -41.56
CA ARG A 373 2.74 9.04 -40.87
C ARG A 373 2.69 8.19 -39.60
N ILE A 374 1.62 8.31 -38.82
CA ILE A 374 1.43 7.53 -37.58
C ILE A 374 1.16 6.06 -37.88
N ALA A 375 0.31 5.77 -38.88
CA ALA A 375 0.04 4.41 -39.33
C ALA A 375 1.33 3.70 -39.77
N HIS A 376 2.19 4.40 -40.52
CA HIS A 376 3.52 3.88 -40.90
C HIS A 376 4.40 3.63 -39.67
N ALA A 377 4.42 4.52 -38.69
CA ALA A 377 5.18 4.32 -37.45
C ALA A 377 4.68 3.11 -36.63
N LEU A 378 3.39 2.77 -36.72
CA LEU A 378 2.75 1.66 -36.03
C LEU A 378 2.87 0.31 -36.77
N ALA A 379 3.24 0.30 -38.05
CA ALA A 379 3.36 -0.91 -38.86
C ALA A 379 4.46 -1.87 -38.33
N PRO A 380 4.32 -3.20 -38.50
CA PRO A 380 5.37 -4.17 -38.18
C PRO A 380 6.58 -4.03 -39.13
N GLU A 381 7.81 -4.22 -38.62
CA GLU A 381 9.00 -4.27 -39.47
C GLU A 381 8.94 -5.51 -40.39
N GLY A 382 8.71 -5.28 -41.70
CA GLY A 382 8.60 -6.32 -42.73
C GLY A 382 7.75 -5.94 -43.95
N ASP A 383 6.84 -4.97 -43.84
CA ASP A 383 5.93 -4.52 -44.93
C ASP A 383 6.23 -3.11 -45.45
N ILE A 384 7.42 -2.58 -45.18
CA ILE A 384 7.85 -1.31 -45.78
C ILE A 384 8.36 -1.65 -47.19
N ALA A 385 7.45 -1.70 -48.15
CA ALA A 385 7.84 -1.69 -49.56
C ALA A 385 8.62 -0.38 -49.82
N ASP A 386 9.86 -0.54 -50.29
CA ASP A 386 10.68 0.53 -50.85
C ASP A 386 9.84 1.33 -51.86
N GLY A 387 9.51 2.59 -51.53
CA GLY A 387 8.68 3.38 -52.44
C GLY A 387 8.26 4.78 -52.02
N LEU A 388 8.55 5.26 -50.80
CA LEU A 388 8.28 6.66 -50.42
C LEU A 388 9.44 7.19 -49.54
N ALA A 389 10.53 7.59 -50.20
CA ALA A 389 11.55 8.43 -49.60
C ALA A 389 10.96 9.80 -49.20
N PRO A 390 11.51 10.47 -48.17
CA PRO A 390 10.96 11.70 -47.64
C PRO A 390 11.41 12.92 -48.46
N ASP A 391 11.05 13.02 -49.75
CA ASP A 391 11.29 14.22 -50.56
C ASP A 391 10.13 14.42 -51.55
N GLY A 392 9.47 15.58 -51.48
CA GLY A 392 8.71 16.17 -52.60
C GLY A 392 7.25 15.73 -52.82
N VAL A 393 6.34 16.70 -52.64
CA VAL A 393 5.03 16.94 -53.30
C VAL A 393 4.46 15.82 -54.19
N ILE A 394 3.24 15.33 -53.92
CA ILE A 394 2.38 14.69 -54.94
C ILE A 394 0.89 15.07 -54.76
N ALA A 395 0.27 15.46 -55.89
CA ALA A 395 -1.11 15.89 -56.12
C ALA A 395 -2.16 14.74 -56.12
N PRO A 396 -3.48 15.02 -56.01
CA PRO A 396 -4.52 13.98 -55.93
C PRO A 396 -5.27 13.72 -57.26
N ALA A 397 -5.55 12.45 -57.57
CA ALA A 397 -6.67 11.97 -58.40
C ALA A 397 -6.85 10.44 -58.17
N LEU A 398 -7.97 9.90 -57.65
CA LEU A 398 -9.25 9.51 -58.31
C LEU A 398 -9.03 8.67 -59.58
N ALA A 399 -9.61 7.49 -59.86
CA ALA A 399 -10.87 6.82 -59.45
C ALA A 399 -10.81 5.28 -59.85
N PRO A 400 -11.90 4.49 -59.74
CA PRO A 400 -11.92 3.01 -59.52
C PRO A 400 -12.22 2.15 -60.77
N ASP A 401 -12.20 0.81 -60.59
CA ASP A 401 -12.88 -0.30 -61.32
C ASP A 401 -11.89 -1.50 -61.44
N GLY A 402 -12.22 -2.79 -61.31
CA GLY A 402 -13.43 -3.57 -61.07
C GLY A 402 -13.03 -5.06 -61.13
N ASP A 403 -13.69 -5.91 -60.33
CA ASP A 403 -14.33 -7.19 -60.74
C ASP A 403 -13.48 -8.28 -61.48
N ILE A 404 -13.50 -9.60 -61.21
CA ILE A 404 -14.57 -10.55 -60.87
C ILE A 404 -13.97 -11.84 -60.24
N ALA A 405 -14.81 -12.48 -59.42
CA ALA A 405 -14.75 -13.78 -58.78
C ALA A 405 -14.44 -15.03 -59.67
N HIS A 406 -14.03 -16.14 -59.02
CA HIS A 406 -14.89 -17.32 -58.77
C HIS A 406 -14.06 -18.48 -58.19
N GLY A 407 -14.58 -19.10 -57.13
CA GLY A 407 -14.08 -20.36 -56.60
C GLY A 407 -14.81 -21.57 -57.20
N LEU A 408 -14.28 -22.77 -56.93
CA LEU A 408 -15.00 -23.98 -56.49
C LEU A 408 -14.01 -25.16 -56.41
N ALA A 409 -14.15 -25.94 -55.34
CA ALA A 409 -13.60 -27.30 -55.14
C ALA A 409 -14.35 -28.31 -56.08
N PRO A 410 -14.10 -29.64 -56.12
CA PRO A 410 -13.32 -30.50 -55.20
C PRO A 410 -12.53 -31.68 -55.85
N ASP A 411 -11.96 -32.51 -54.96
CA ASP A 411 -11.64 -33.96 -55.06
C ASP A 411 -10.57 -34.54 -56.01
N GLY A 412 -9.73 -35.42 -55.41
CA GLY A 412 -9.35 -36.71 -56.01
C GLY A 412 -7.97 -36.85 -56.69
N GLU A 413 -7.08 -37.64 -56.07
CA GLU A 413 -5.96 -38.40 -56.70
C GLU A 413 -6.44 -39.32 -57.87
N PRO A 414 -5.61 -40.10 -58.67
CA PRO A 414 -4.14 -40.38 -58.62
C PRO A 414 -3.41 -40.48 -60.01
N ALA A 415 -2.08 -40.79 -59.96
CA ALA A 415 -1.32 -41.79 -60.78
C ALA A 415 -0.20 -41.37 -61.82
N ARG A 416 1.06 -41.66 -61.41
CA ARG A 416 2.22 -42.40 -62.03
C ARG A 416 2.81 -42.13 -63.44
N LEU A 417 4.16 -42.07 -63.53
CA LEU A 417 5.09 -43.08 -64.15
C LEU A 417 6.60 -42.62 -64.09
N ALA A 418 7.50 -43.40 -63.45
CA ALA A 418 8.69 -44.15 -63.98
C ALA A 418 9.98 -43.31 -64.31
N GLY A 419 11.25 -43.71 -64.06
CA GLY A 419 11.87 -44.96 -63.57
C GLY A 419 13.43 -44.90 -63.46
N VAL A 420 14.00 -45.82 -62.64
CA VAL A 420 15.18 -46.72 -62.88
C VAL A 420 16.66 -46.29 -62.60
N ALA A 421 17.24 -47.04 -61.62
CA ALA A 421 18.58 -47.67 -61.44
C ALA A 421 19.91 -46.93 -61.10
N SER A 422 20.53 -47.47 -60.02
CA SER A 422 21.91 -47.99 -59.84
C SER A 422 23.09 -47.15 -59.30
N MET A 423 23.67 -47.72 -58.22
CA MET A 423 25.07 -47.85 -57.77
C MET A 423 25.97 -46.64 -57.35
N GLU A 424 26.54 -46.83 -56.14
CA GLU A 424 27.74 -46.26 -55.46
C GLU A 424 28.97 -45.99 -56.37
N PRO A 425 30.02 -45.17 -55.99
CA PRO A 425 30.81 -45.37 -54.75
C PRO A 425 31.58 -44.17 -54.09
N ALA A 426 32.14 -44.48 -52.91
CA ALA A 426 33.38 -44.05 -52.21
C ALA A 426 34.20 -42.81 -52.71
N THR A 427 34.81 -41.96 -51.88
CA THR A 427 36.01 -42.22 -51.06
C THR A 427 36.50 -40.96 -50.31
N ALA A 428 37.18 -41.19 -49.17
CA ALA A 428 38.36 -40.53 -48.62
C ALA A 428 38.38 -39.05 -48.13
N LYS A 429 38.76 -38.88 -46.85
CA LYS A 429 39.50 -37.71 -46.34
C LYS A 429 40.66 -38.19 -45.44
N ALA A 430 41.84 -37.63 -45.68
CA ALA A 430 43.10 -37.89 -44.98
C ALA A 430 43.36 -36.78 -43.90
N PRO A 431 44.51 -36.74 -43.19
CA PRO A 431 44.56 -37.05 -41.75
C PRO A 431 45.22 -35.95 -40.89
N GLU A 432 45.24 -36.10 -39.56
CA GLU A 432 46.14 -35.35 -38.69
C GLU A 432 46.65 -36.22 -37.51
N ALA A 433 47.91 -35.97 -37.14
CA ALA A 433 48.83 -36.84 -36.39
C ALA A 433 48.81 -36.60 -34.84
N PRO A 434 49.53 -37.41 -34.02
CA PRO A 434 49.16 -37.73 -32.64
C PRO A 434 50.07 -37.14 -31.53
N ALA A 435 49.63 -37.23 -30.27
CA ALA A 435 50.46 -37.16 -29.05
C ALA A 435 49.75 -37.90 -27.87
N PRO A 436 50.43 -38.17 -26.73
CA PRO A 436 51.05 -39.44 -26.30
C PRO A 436 50.22 -40.23 -25.23
N PRO A 437 50.62 -41.46 -24.83
CA PRO A 437 49.76 -42.33 -24.01
C PRO A 437 49.85 -42.05 -22.51
N ARG A 438 48.73 -42.26 -21.80
CA ARG A 438 48.64 -42.28 -20.34
C ARG A 438 48.30 -43.70 -19.82
N PRO A 439 48.71 -44.03 -18.59
CA PRO A 439 48.89 -45.42 -18.14
C PRO A 439 47.60 -46.11 -17.69
N THR A 440 47.62 -47.43 -17.81
CA THR A 440 46.61 -48.40 -17.34
C THR A 440 46.34 -48.33 -15.84
N PRO A 441 45.08 -48.32 -15.38
CA PRO A 441 44.76 -48.45 -13.97
C PRO A 441 44.68 -49.92 -13.54
N ALA A 442 45.26 -50.20 -12.38
CA ALA A 442 45.25 -51.46 -11.67
C ALA A 442 43.83 -51.88 -11.23
N GLN A 443 43.62 -53.20 -11.18
CA GLN A 443 42.40 -53.86 -10.74
C GLN A 443 42.17 -53.64 -9.23
N HIS A 444 41.02 -53.08 -8.87
CA HIS A 444 40.48 -53.13 -7.51
C HIS A 444 39.38 -54.21 -7.40
N PRO A 445 39.21 -54.85 -6.23
CA PRO A 445 38.22 -55.91 -6.03
C PRO A 445 36.78 -55.38 -6.15
N PRO A 446 35.80 -56.23 -6.47
CA PRO A 446 34.44 -55.80 -6.79
C PRO A 446 33.77 -55.15 -5.59
N LEU A 447 33.28 -53.92 -5.77
CA LEU A 447 32.38 -53.25 -4.84
C LEU A 447 31.08 -54.06 -4.70
N PRO A 448 30.46 -54.10 -3.50
CA PRO A 448 29.14 -54.69 -3.34
C PRO A 448 28.14 -53.93 -4.23
N PRO A 449 27.09 -54.61 -4.75
CA PRO A 449 26.15 -53.99 -5.67
C PRO A 449 25.54 -52.72 -5.04
N PRO A 450 25.34 -51.66 -5.84
CA PRO A 450 24.74 -50.43 -5.34
C PRO A 450 23.39 -50.77 -4.72
N ALA A 451 23.18 -50.34 -3.47
CA ALA A 451 21.86 -50.41 -2.84
C ALA A 451 20.85 -49.80 -3.81
N GLU A 452 19.81 -50.57 -4.15
CA GLU A 452 18.72 -50.09 -5.00
C GLU A 452 18.27 -48.71 -4.49
N PRO A 453 18.08 -47.72 -5.37
CA PRO A 453 17.44 -46.49 -4.95
C PRO A 453 16.04 -46.86 -4.47
N ASP A 454 15.82 -46.71 -3.16
CA ASP A 454 14.54 -46.88 -2.46
C ASP A 454 13.38 -46.49 -3.39
N ARG A 455 12.72 -47.50 -3.95
CA ARG A 455 11.46 -47.28 -4.67
C ARG A 455 10.51 -46.64 -3.67
N PRO A 456 9.94 -45.45 -3.96
CA PRO A 456 8.98 -44.86 -3.04
C PRO A 456 7.79 -45.81 -2.92
N PRO A 457 7.43 -46.30 -1.71
CA PRO A 457 6.23 -47.09 -1.59
C PRO A 457 5.03 -46.20 -1.93
N ARG A 458 4.11 -46.70 -2.77
CA ARG A 458 2.77 -46.14 -2.98
C ARG A 458 1.75 -47.29 -3.07
N PRO A 459 0.50 -47.09 -2.63
CA PRO A 459 0.02 -46.24 -1.53
C PRO A 459 -0.99 -46.99 -0.61
N ALA A 460 -1.53 -46.23 0.36
CA ALA A 460 -2.62 -46.59 1.28
C ALA A 460 -2.24 -47.47 2.49
N ARG A 461 -1.44 -46.93 3.41
CA ARG A 461 -1.73 -47.22 4.83
C ARG A 461 -3.14 -46.67 5.08
N ARG A 462 -4.14 -47.56 5.16
CA ARG A 462 -5.44 -47.23 5.72
C ARG A 462 -5.18 -46.51 7.05
N VAL A 463 -5.89 -45.42 7.29
CA VAL A 463 -5.85 -44.79 8.61
C VAL A 463 -6.18 -45.88 9.63
N PRO A 464 -5.32 -46.11 10.65
CA PRO A 464 -5.61 -47.12 11.66
C PRO A 464 -6.98 -46.82 12.27
N VAL A 465 -7.85 -47.83 12.43
CA VAL A 465 -9.15 -47.65 13.09
C VAL A 465 -8.99 -46.96 14.46
N LEU A 466 -7.89 -47.29 15.15
CA LEU A 466 -7.48 -46.65 16.41
C LEU A 466 -7.32 -45.13 16.31
N ASP A 467 -6.77 -44.60 15.22
CA ASP A 467 -6.61 -43.15 15.03
C ASP A 467 -7.96 -42.44 14.89
N VAL A 468 -8.91 -43.08 14.19
CA VAL A 468 -10.28 -42.54 14.05
C VAL A 468 -10.95 -42.55 15.42
N LEU A 469 -10.86 -43.65 16.16
CA LEU A 469 -11.41 -43.77 17.51
C LEU A 469 -10.82 -42.75 18.48
N VAL A 470 -9.49 -42.58 18.50
CA VAL A 470 -8.82 -41.55 19.33
C VAL A 470 -9.27 -40.14 18.95
N SER A 471 -9.43 -39.87 17.64
CA SER A 471 -9.93 -38.57 17.18
C SER A 471 -11.39 -38.32 17.61
N LEU A 472 -12.25 -39.35 17.52
CA LEU A 472 -13.64 -39.29 17.97
C LEU A 472 -13.74 -39.10 19.49
N LEU A 473 -12.89 -39.79 20.28
CA LEU A 473 -12.81 -39.61 21.73
C LEU A 473 -12.36 -38.20 22.10
N ALA A 474 -11.37 -37.64 21.39
CA ALA A 474 -10.91 -36.28 21.63
C ALA A 474 -11.99 -35.23 21.32
N VAL A 475 -12.74 -35.41 20.22
CA VAL A 475 -13.88 -34.55 19.86
C VAL A 475 -15.02 -34.71 20.87
N GLY A 476 -15.31 -35.94 21.31
CA GLY A 476 -16.30 -36.19 22.36
C GLY A 476 -15.92 -35.58 23.71
N ALA A 477 -14.64 -35.63 24.08
CA ALA A 477 -14.11 -34.98 25.27
C ALA A 477 -14.28 -33.46 25.22
N MET A 478 -13.94 -32.83 24.09
CA MET A 478 -14.19 -31.39 23.86
C MET A 478 -15.67 -31.03 24.04
N ALA A 479 -16.56 -31.75 23.36
CA ALA A 479 -17.99 -31.48 23.45
C ALA A 479 -18.56 -31.70 24.86
N GLY A 480 -18.07 -32.71 25.59
CA GLY A 480 -18.51 -33.02 26.95
C GLY A 480 -18.02 -32.00 27.98
N LEU A 481 -16.73 -31.64 27.93
CA LEU A 481 -16.12 -30.72 28.89
C LEU A 481 -16.61 -29.28 28.73
N ALA A 482 -17.03 -28.86 27.53
CA ALA A 482 -17.59 -27.53 27.30
C ALA A 482 -18.81 -27.20 28.18
N ASN A 483 -19.53 -28.21 28.68
CA ASN A 483 -20.68 -28.03 29.56
C ASN A 483 -20.31 -27.96 31.06
N VAL A 484 -19.07 -28.26 31.42
CA VAL A 484 -18.61 -28.32 32.82
C VAL A 484 -18.03 -26.96 33.21
N ARG A 485 -18.79 -26.18 33.98
CA ARG A 485 -18.40 -24.83 34.43
C ARG A 485 -17.87 -24.84 35.86
N GLY A 486 -17.01 -23.86 36.18
CA GLY A 486 -16.56 -23.57 37.55
C GLY A 486 -15.26 -24.27 38.00
N ALA A 487 -14.84 -25.34 37.33
CA ALA A 487 -13.57 -26.02 37.65
C ALA A 487 -12.43 -25.54 36.73
N TRP A 488 -11.46 -24.79 37.27
CA TRP A 488 -10.35 -24.22 36.48
C TRP A 488 -9.52 -25.28 35.75
N ILE A 489 -9.35 -26.47 36.32
CA ILE A 489 -8.66 -27.61 35.67
C ILE A 489 -9.38 -28.01 34.38
N VAL A 490 -10.72 -28.04 34.39
CA VAL A 490 -11.53 -28.38 33.22
C VAL A 490 -11.39 -27.29 32.16
N GLN A 491 -11.39 -26.00 32.55
CA GLN A 491 -11.17 -24.90 31.60
C GLN A 491 -9.81 -24.99 30.89
N VAL A 492 -8.76 -25.35 31.63
CA VAL A 492 -7.42 -25.55 31.06
C VAL A 492 -7.38 -26.76 30.13
N ALA A 493 -7.95 -27.89 30.55
CA ALA A 493 -8.02 -29.09 29.71
C ALA A 493 -8.78 -28.82 28.40
N GLU A 494 -9.93 -28.16 28.50
CA GLU A 494 -10.76 -27.80 27.35
C GLU A 494 -10.05 -26.83 26.41
N LEU A 495 -9.39 -25.80 26.95
CA LEU A 495 -8.58 -24.88 26.16
C LEU A 495 -7.48 -25.62 25.39
N LEU A 496 -6.77 -26.56 26.01
CA LEU A 496 -5.71 -27.33 25.35
C LEU A 496 -6.26 -28.24 24.24
N LEU A 497 -7.41 -28.87 24.44
CA LEU A 497 -8.05 -29.70 23.41
C LEU A 497 -8.48 -28.87 22.21
N ILE A 498 -9.20 -27.78 22.45
CA ILE A 498 -9.68 -26.87 21.40
C ILE A 498 -8.53 -26.24 20.62
N LEU A 499 -7.40 -25.93 21.26
CA LEU A 499 -6.24 -25.33 20.62
C LEU A 499 -5.33 -26.35 19.89
N SER A 500 -5.55 -27.65 20.02
CA SER A 500 -4.70 -28.68 19.42
C SER A 500 -5.43 -29.64 18.47
N VAL A 501 -6.60 -30.15 18.85
CA VAL A 501 -7.31 -31.22 18.13
C VAL A 501 -7.78 -30.75 16.75
N PRO A 502 -8.49 -29.61 16.59
CA PRO A 502 -8.96 -29.19 15.27
C PRO A 502 -7.79 -28.93 14.29
N GLY A 503 -6.69 -28.34 14.78
CA GLY A 503 -5.50 -28.08 13.99
C GLY A 503 -4.77 -29.35 13.55
N LEU A 504 -4.61 -30.35 14.44
CA LEU A 504 -4.04 -31.65 14.06
C LEU A 504 -4.86 -32.33 12.97
N LEU A 505 -6.20 -32.33 13.12
CA LEU A 505 -7.10 -32.90 12.12
C LEU A 505 -7.05 -32.15 10.80
N LEU A 506 -6.97 -30.81 10.83
CA LEU A 506 -6.82 -29.98 9.64
C LEU A 506 -5.52 -30.29 8.89
N LEU A 507 -4.40 -30.35 9.59
CA LEU A 507 -3.10 -30.66 8.99
C LEU A 507 -3.08 -32.05 8.36
N ARG A 508 -3.74 -33.02 9.00
CA ARG A 508 -3.90 -34.37 8.47
C ARG A 508 -4.79 -34.39 7.22
N ALA A 509 -5.92 -33.68 7.23
CA ALA A 509 -6.82 -33.56 6.08
C ALA A 509 -6.16 -32.87 4.87
N LEU A 510 -5.24 -31.94 5.13
CA LEU A 510 -4.38 -31.29 4.13
C LEU A 510 -3.21 -32.18 3.67
N ARG A 511 -2.98 -33.33 4.30
CA ARG A 511 -1.80 -34.19 4.10
C ARG A 511 -0.48 -33.44 4.27
N ALA A 512 -0.40 -32.56 5.28
CA ALA A 512 0.85 -31.92 5.67
C ALA A 512 1.86 -33.00 6.12
N GLU A 513 3.13 -32.88 5.72
CA GLU A 513 4.14 -33.87 6.11
C GLU A 513 4.41 -33.80 7.62
N PRO A 514 4.35 -34.92 8.37
CA PRO A 514 4.51 -34.90 9.83
C PRO A 514 5.84 -34.31 10.28
N GLU A 515 6.91 -34.54 9.54
CA GLU A 515 8.23 -33.97 9.84
C GLU A 515 8.25 -32.43 9.73
N ALA A 516 7.52 -31.86 8.77
CA ALA A 516 7.37 -30.41 8.65
C ALA A 516 6.59 -29.83 9.85
N VAL A 517 5.54 -30.55 10.29
CA VAL A 517 4.72 -30.16 11.46
C VAL A 517 5.53 -30.28 12.75
N ARG A 518 6.30 -31.36 12.98
CA ARG A 518 7.14 -31.51 14.18
C ARG A 518 8.22 -30.45 14.30
N ARG A 519 8.77 -29.99 13.18
CA ARG A 519 9.75 -28.87 13.17
C ARG A 519 9.11 -27.50 13.31
N PHE A 520 7.81 -27.39 13.05
CA PHE A 520 7.06 -26.15 13.18
C PHE A 520 5.67 -26.42 13.79
N PRO A 521 5.61 -26.81 15.08
CA PRO A 521 4.37 -27.24 15.74
C PRO A 521 3.33 -26.13 15.86
N ILE A 522 3.73 -24.86 15.64
CA ILE A 522 2.83 -23.71 15.65
C ILE A 522 1.74 -23.81 14.56
N TYR A 523 1.97 -24.61 13.49
CA TYR A 523 0.92 -24.89 12.51
C TYR A 523 -0.33 -25.55 13.13
N VAL A 524 -0.15 -26.37 14.17
CA VAL A 524 -1.27 -27.00 14.88
C VAL A 524 -2.11 -25.91 15.55
N LEU A 525 -1.46 -25.01 16.31
CA LEU A 525 -2.13 -23.93 17.01
C LEU A 525 -2.90 -23.01 16.05
N CYS A 526 -2.22 -22.49 15.01
CA CYS A 526 -2.86 -21.60 14.04
C CYS A 526 -3.95 -22.32 13.22
N GLY A 527 -3.79 -23.61 12.95
CA GLY A 527 -4.83 -24.44 12.33
C GLY A 527 -6.07 -24.55 13.21
N SER A 528 -5.90 -24.73 14.52
CA SER A 528 -7.01 -24.77 15.47
C SER A 528 -7.71 -23.42 15.60
N ILE A 529 -6.97 -22.32 15.69
CA ILE A 529 -7.53 -20.96 15.71
C ILE A 529 -8.34 -20.69 14.43
N ALA A 530 -7.82 -21.09 13.26
CA ALA A 530 -8.55 -20.96 12.00
C ALA A 530 -9.83 -21.82 11.97
N ALA A 531 -9.77 -23.05 12.47
CA ALA A 531 -10.93 -23.94 12.58
C ALA A 531 -11.99 -23.39 13.54
N LEU A 532 -11.59 -22.78 14.65
CA LEU A 532 -12.50 -22.10 15.59
C LEU A 532 -13.22 -20.93 14.94
N MET A 533 -12.49 -20.05 14.25
CA MET A 533 -13.09 -18.92 13.53
C MET A 533 -14.04 -19.41 12.44
N ALA A 534 -13.66 -20.44 11.68
CA ALA A 534 -14.47 -21.01 10.62
C ALA A 534 -15.74 -21.71 11.16
N GLY A 535 -15.62 -22.52 12.21
CA GLY A 535 -16.75 -23.22 12.84
C GLY A 535 -17.71 -22.25 13.53
N GLY A 536 -17.18 -21.22 14.19
CA GLY A 536 -17.98 -20.15 14.76
C GLY A 536 -18.72 -19.34 13.69
N LEU A 537 -18.06 -18.98 12.59
CA LEU A 537 -18.71 -18.30 11.47
C LEU A 537 -19.77 -19.17 10.80
N LEU A 538 -19.49 -20.47 10.62
CA LEU A 538 -20.43 -21.40 10.01
C LEU A 538 -21.73 -21.51 10.81
N VAL A 539 -21.64 -21.67 12.14
CA VAL A 539 -22.84 -21.74 12.97
C VAL A 539 -23.54 -20.40 13.08
N ASP A 540 -22.81 -19.30 13.05
CA ASP A 540 -23.39 -17.97 13.06
C ASP A 540 -24.24 -17.69 11.81
N LEU A 541 -23.74 -18.11 10.64
CA LEU A 541 -24.45 -17.95 9.37
C LEU A 541 -25.58 -18.97 9.18
N ALA A 542 -25.36 -20.24 9.53
CA ALA A 542 -26.32 -21.32 9.27
C ALA A 542 -27.34 -21.51 10.40
N GLY A 543 -26.96 -21.22 11.64
CA GLY A 543 -27.78 -21.44 12.83
C GLY A 543 -29.15 -20.76 12.76
N PRO A 544 -29.25 -19.47 12.39
CA PRO A 544 -30.53 -18.78 12.27
C PRO A 544 -31.50 -19.45 11.29
N ALA A 545 -31.00 -20.03 10.20
CA ALA A 545 -31.82 -20.73 9.20
C ALA A 545 -32.45 -22.03 9.74
N VAL A 546 -31.87 -22.62 10.78
CA VAL A 546 -32.38 -23.83 11.46
C VAL A 546 -32.99 -23.52 12.84
N GLY A 547 -33.34 -22.26 13.11
CA GLY A 547 -34.03 -21.84 14.33
C GLY A 547 -33.12 -21.56 15.54
N ILE A 548 -31.79 -21.57 15.38
CA ILE A 548 -30.84 -21.24 16.46
C ILE A 548 -30.70 -19.70 16.52
N SER A 549 -31.36 -19.08 17.49
CA SER A 549 -31.37 -17.62 17.67
C SER A 549 -30.07 -17.04 18.24
N ARG A 550 -29.30 -17.85 18.97
CA ARG A 550 -28.00 -17.48 19.59
C ARG A 550 -26.90 -18.50 19.24
N PRO A 551 -26.43 -18.52 17.98
CA PRO A 551 -25.48 -19.51 17.48
C PRO A 551 -24.09 -19.48 18.15
N LEU A 552 -23.67 -18.37 18.75
CA LEU A 552 -22.37 -18.25 19.43
C LEU A 552 -22.43 -18.60 20.93
N THR A 553 -23.36 -19.46 21.33
CA THR A 553 -23.46 -20.01 22.69
C THR A 553 -22.80 -21.39 22.78
N THR A 554 -22.55 -21.88 24.01
CA THR A 554 -21.77 -23.10 24.27
C THR A 554 -22.21 -24.30 23.44
N ILE A 555 -23.52 -24.63 23.44
CA ILE A 555 -24.02 -25.84 22.79
C ILE A 555 -23.90 -25.77 21.25
N PRO A 556 -24.45 -24.75 20.56
CA PRO A 556 -24.33 -24.69 19.10
C PRO A 556 -22.88 -24.60 18.62
N LEU A 557 -22.00 -23.89 19.33
CA LEU A 557 -20.57 -23.84 19.01
C LEU A 557 -19.89 -25.19 19.18
N ALA A 558 -20.13 -25.90 20.28
CA ALA A 558 -19.55 -27.21 20.53
C ALA A 558 -19.99 -28.21 19.44
N VAL A 559 -21.27 -28.17 19.04
CA VAL A 559 -21.79 -28.97 17.93
C VAL A 559 -21.11 -28.59 16.61
N SER A 560 -21.03 -27.31 16.28
CA SER A 560 -20.41 -26.83 15.03
C SER A 560 -18.94 -27.24 14.90
N ILE A 561 -18.15 -27.02 15.96
CA ILE A 561 -16.73 -27.38 15.97
C ILE A 561 -16.57 -28.90 15.90
N SER A 562 -17.42 -29.66 16.59
CA SER A 562 -17.44 -31.12 16.49
C SER A 562 -17.74 -31.58 15.07
N LEU A 563 -18.73 -30.97 14.39
CA LEU A 563 -19.05 -31.26 12.98
C LEU A 563 -17.86 -30.94 12.06
N VAL A 564 -17.19 -29.80 12.25
CA VAL A 564 -15.97 -29.46 11.52
C VAL A 564 -14.90 -30.54 11.74
N CYS A 565 -14.65 -30.95 12.98
CA CYS A 565 -13.70 -32.02 13.29
C CYS A 565 -14.11 -33.37 12.67
N LEU A 566 -15.39 -33.73 12.69
CA LEU A 566 -15.90 -34.96 12.06
C LEU A 566 -15.70 -34.95 10.53
N VAL A 567 -15.96 -33.80 9.89
CA VAL A 567 -15.67 -33.62 8.45
C VAL A 567 -14.17 -33.75 8.18
N LEU A 568 -13.31 -33.16 9.01
CA LEU A 568 -11.86 -33.29 8.88
C LEU A 568 -11.39 -34.74 9.08
N ILE A 569 -11.97 -35.48 10.02
CA ILE A 569 -11.72 -36.92 10.23
C ILE A 569 -12.13 -37.70 8.98
N ALA A 570 -13.33 -37.46 8.44
CA ALA A 570 -13.82 -38.14 7.25
C ALA A 570 -12.94 -37.85 6.02
N VAL A 571 -12.58 -36.59 5.80
CA VAL A 571 -11.66 -36.19 4.71
C VAL A 571 -10.30 -36.84 4.88
N ALA A 572 -9.75 -36.86 6.10
CA ALA A 572 -8.47 -37.52 6.39
C ALA A 572 -8.55 -39.04 6.18
N ALA A 573 -9.66 -39.69 6.54
CA ALA A 573 -9.88 -41.12 6.36
C ALA A 573 -9.97 -41.50 4.88
N VAL A 574 -10.74 -40.76 4.08
CA VAL A 574 -10.91 -40.98 2.63
C VAL A 574 -9.60 -40.72 1.89
N ARG A 575 -8.90 -39.64 2.25
CA ARG A 575 -7.63 -39.30 1.61
C ARG A 575 -6.51 -40.25 2.06
N GLY A 576 -6.58 -40.87 3.23
CA GLY A 576 -5.44 -41.58 3.80
C GLY A 576 -4.25 -40.65 4.10
N GLY A 577 -3.29 -41.15 4.87
CA GLY A 577 -2.12 -40.36 5.27
C GLY A 577 -1.44 -40.90 6.50
N SER A 578 -0.54 -40.10 7.05
CA SER A 578 0.19 -40.40 8.29
C SER A 578 -0.75 -40.59 9.48
N SER A 579 -0.29 -41.41 10.42
CA SER A 579 -1.01 -41.63 11.68
C SER A 579 -0.95 -40.39 12.59
N LEU A 580 -1.90 -40.25 13.51
CA LEU A 580 -1.93 -39.11 14.45
C LEU A 580 -0.63 -39.02 15.26
N GLY A 581 -0.11 -40.16 15.70
CA GLY A 581 1.13 -40.26 16.47
C GLY A 581 2.37 -39.74 15.73
N GLU A 582 2.39 -39.75 14.39
CA GLU A 582 3.53 -39.20 13.61
C GLU A 582 3.63 -37.67 13.71
N TYR A 583 2.50 -36.98 13.93
CA TYR A 583 2.45 -35.53 14.10
C TYR A 583 2.85 -35.09 15.52
N ILE A 584 2.73 -35.98 16.49
CA ILE A 584 3.05 -35.71 17.89
C ILE A 584 4.56 -35.96 18.09
N GLY A 585 5.27 -34.92 18.54
CA GLY A 585 6.69 -35.02 18.88
C GLY A 585 6.93 -35.73 20.21
N GLY A 586 8.18 -36.07 20.52
CA GLY A 586 8.55 -36.62 21.82
C GLY A 586 8.33 -35.63 22.97
N SER A 587 7.98 -36.14 24.15
CA SER A 587 7.81 -35.33 25.36
C SER A 587 9.15 -34.81 25.88
N LEU A 588 9.20 -33.54 26.28
CA LEU A 588 10.32 -33.01 27.07
C LEU A 588 10.22 -33.54 28.51
N PRO A 589 11.32 -34.00 29.13
CA PRO A 589 11.31 -34.40 30.53
C PRO A 589 11.02 -33.19 31.43
N LEU A 590 10.27 -33.42 32.51
CA LEU A 590 9.68 -32.38 33.37
C LEU A 590 10.69 -31.34 33.87
N HIS A 591 11.91 -31.76 34.24
CA HIS A 591 12.97 -30.85 34.72
C HIS A 591 13.41 -29.80 33.67
N ARG A 592 13.14 -30.03 32.38
CA ARG A 592 13.43 -29.08 31.29
C ARG A 592 12.34 -28.03 31.08
N LEU A 593 11.23 -28.11 31.82
CA LEU A 593 10.12 -27.16 31.78
C LEU A 593 10.25 -26.04 32.82
N TRP A 594 11.38 -25.94 33.54
CA TRP A 594 11.64 -24.87 34.52
C TRP A 594 11.39 -23.43 34.01
N PRO A 595 11.57 -23.07 32.71
CA PRO A 595 11.28 -21.71 32.27
C PRO A 595 9.79 -21.32 32.38
N LEU A 596 8.89 -22.30 32.53
CA LEU A 596 7.47 -22.06 32.79
C LEU A 596 7.20 -21.55 34.22
N VAL A 597 8.22 -21.50 35.08
CA VAL A 597 8.15 -20.79 36.37
C VAL A 597 8.20 -19.26 36.17
N LEU A 598 8.84 -18.76 35.10
CA LEU A 598 8.98 -17.31 34.87
C LEU A 598 7.62 -16.59 34.76
N PRO A 599 6.63 -17.09 34.00
CA PRO A 599 5.29 -16.51 33.97
C PRO A 599 4.58 -16.51 35.33
N VAL A 600 4.82 -17.51 36.18
CA VAL A 600 4.22 -17.60 37.52
C VAL A 600 4.75 -16.48 38.42
N ILE A 601 6.06 -16.20 38.36
CA ILE A 601 6.68 -15.09 39.11
C ILE A 601 6.16 -13.74 38.58
N ALA A 602 6.02 -13.58 37.25
CA ALA A 602 5.47 -12.37 36.65
C ALA A 602 4.01 -12.13 37.07
N TRP A 603 3.18 -13.18 37.08
CA TRP A 603 1.81 -13.13 37.59
C TRP A 603 1.74 -12.74 39.07
N ALA A 604 2.60 -13.32 39.91
CA ALA A 604 2.70 -12.95 41.32
C ALA A 604 3.12 -11.48 41.48
N GLY A 605 4.05 -10.99 40.66
CA GLY A 605 4.48 -9.59 40.62
C GLY A 605 3.34 -8.63 40.25
N ALA A 606 2.63 -8.91 39.16
CA ALA A 606 1.49 -8.10 38.71
C ALA A 606 0.36 -8.10 39.76
N THR A 607 0.05 -9.25 40.35
CA THR A 607 -0.99 -9.38 41.38
C THR A 607 -0.64 -8.58 42.62
N ARG A 608 0.62 -8.62 43.09
CA ARG A 608 1.05 -7.80 44.22
C ARG A 608 0.94 -6.30 43.93
N LEU A 609 1.39 -5.87 42.75
CA LEU A 609 1.28 -4.48 42.30
C LEU A 609 -0.18 -4.00 42.28
N ASN A 610 -1.09 -4.82 41.73
CA ASN A 610 -2.51 -4.47 41.63
C ASN A 610 -3.18 -4.28 43.00
N ASN A 611 -2.67 -4.96 44.03
CA ASN A 611 -3.17 -4.86 45.41
C ASN A 611 -2.44 -3.78 46.24
N GLY A 612 -1.71 -2.87 45.60
CA GLY A 612 -1.04 -1.76 46.28
C GLY A 612 0.23 -2.15 47.04
N HIS A 613 0.74 -3.38 46.87
CA HIS A 613 2.04 -3.78 47.43
C HIS A 613 3.20 -3.29 46.55
N GLY A 614 4.41 -3.28 47.11
CA GLY A 614 5.61 -2.82 46.41
C GLY A 614 5.99 -3.61 45.15
N ALA A 615 6.76 -2.96 44.26
CA ALA A 615 7.15 -3.46 42.94
C ALA A 615 8.24 -4.54 42.93
N THR A 616 8.77 -4.92 44.09
CA THR A 616 9.94 -5.80 44.22
C THR A 616 9.80 -7.10 43.45
N VAL A 617 8.67 -7.79 43.55
CA VAL A 617 8.46 -9.08 42.87
C VAL A 617 8.37 -8.90 41.35
N ALA A 618 7.76 -7.81 40.88
CA ALA A 618 7.72 -7.50 39.45
C ALA A 618 9.11 -7.19 38.89
N ILE A 619 9.93 -6.42 39.64
CA ILE A 619 11.34 -6.15 39.30
C ILE A 619 12.14 -7.45 39.21
N VAL A 620 12.01 -8.33 40.21
CA VAL A 620 12.68 -9.64 40.22
C VAL A 620 12.22 -10.49 39.04
N ALA A 621 10.93 -10.51 38.73
CA ALA A 621 10.40 -11.27 37.60
C ALA A 621 11.07 -10.87 36.28
N VAL A 622 11.17 -9.57 36.01
CA VAL A 622 11.77 -9.06 34.77
C VAL A 622 13.30 -9.24 34.76
N ALA A 623 13.97 -9.05 35.90
CA ALA A 623 15.41 -9.26 36.04
C ALA A 623 15.80 -10.74 35.80
N VAL A 624 15.09 -11.68 36.44
CA VAL A 624 15.32 -13.12 36.27
C VAL A 624 14.99 -13.56 34.84
N THR A 625 13.92 -13.02 34.25
CA THR A 625 13.57 -13.30 32.85
C THR A 625 14.65 -12.81 31.88
N GLY A 626 15.16 -11.60 32.07
CA GLY A 626 16.29 -11.07 31.27
C GLY A 626 17.56 -11.90 31.42
N ALA A 627 17.91 -12.27 32.66
CA ALA A 627 19.07 -13.13 32.93
C ALA A 627 18.92 -14.51 32.26
N ALA A 628 17.73 -15.12 32.33
CA ALA A 628 17.45 -16.40 31.68
C ALA A 628 17.56 -16.30 30.15
N LEU A 629 17.02 -15.24 29.55
CA LEU A 629 17.12 -14.96 28.12
C LEU A 629 18.57 -14.81 27.67
N LEU A 630 19.39 -14.04 28.41
CA LEU A 630 20.80 -13.87 28.11
C LEU A 630 21.58 -15.18 28.29
N ALA A 631 21.35 -15.91 29.38
CA ALA A 631 21.95 -17.23 29.63
C ALA A 631 21.69 -18.21 28.48
N GLY A 632 20.52 -18.12 27.84
CA GLY A 632 20.17 -18.91 26.67
C GLY A 632 21.08 -18.71 25.46
N VAL A 633 21.77 -17.56 25.30
CA VAL A 633 22.74 -17.36 24.22
C VAL A 633 23.92 -18.34 24.33
N TRP A 634 24.40 -18.58 25.55
CA TRP A 634 25.49 -19.53 25.82
C TRP A 634 24.96 -20.96 25.96
N GLY A 635 23.81 -21.12 26.63
CA GLY A 635 23.10 -22.39 26.77
C GLY A 635 22.70 -23.00 25.43
N ALA A 636 22.52 -22.17 24.39
CA ALA A 636 22.19 -22.60 23.05
C ALA A 636 23.20 -23.61 22.45
N GLN A 637 24.45 -23.68 22.93
CA GLN A 637 25.39 -24.70 22.46
C GLN A 637 25.09 -26.11 23.02
N ARG A 638 24.35 -26.20 24.14
CA ARG A 638 24.10 -27.43 24.88
C ARG A 638 22.63 -27.85 24.88
N TRP A 639 21.72 -26.94 24.55
CA TRP A 639 20.29 -27.17 24.60
C TRP A 639 19.73 -27.59 23.23
N SER A 640 18.70 -28.44 23.28
CA SER A 640 17.88 -28.79 22.12
C SER A 640 16.99 -27.62 21.68
N VAL A 641 16.54 -27.65 20.42
CA VAL A 641 15.58 -26.68 19.86
C VAL A 641 14.34 -26.56 20.75
N ALA A 642 13.84 -27.69 21.25
CA ALA A 642 12.65 -27.73 22.09
C ALA A 642 12.87 -27.03 23.46
N GLN A 643 14.03 -27.22 24.09
CA GLN A 643 14.37 -26.52 25.34
C GLN A 643 14.46 -25.00 25.15
N SER A 644 15.12 -24.54 24.08
CA SER A 644 15.20 -23.11 23.77
C SER A 644 13.82 -22.53 23.43
N ALA A 645 12.96 -23.29 22.73
CA ALA A 645 11.59 -22.88 22.47
C ALA A 645 10.78 -22.69 23.76
N VAL A 646 10.91 -23.60 24.74
CA VAL A 646 10.25 -23.48 26.06
C VAL A 646 10.78 -22.26 26.83
N LEU A 647 12.09 -22.00 26.80
CA LEU A 647 12.64 -20.78 27.42
C LEU A 647 12.10 -19.52 26.76
N ILE A 648 12.15 -19.44 25.43
CA ILE A 648 11.65 -18.29 24.66
C ILE A 648 10.16 -18.07 24.97
N TYR A 649 9.38 -19.14 24.99
CA TYR A 649 7.96 -19.09 25.32
C TYR A 649 7.72 -18.57 26.74
N GLY A 650 8.33 -19.21 27.75
CA GLY A 650 8.16 -18.84 29.16
C GLY A 650 8.63 -17.42 29.45
N ALA A 651 9.75 -17.00 28.88
CA ALA A 651 10.25 -15.64 29.02
C ALA A 651 9.36 -14.61 28.32
N SER A 652 8.89 -14.89 27.09
CA SER A 652 8.00 -13.98 26.37
C SER A 652 6.68 -13.81 27.12
N LEU A 653 6.08 -14.93 27.58
CA LEU A 653 4.85 -14.90 28.35
C LEU A 653 5.02 -14.16 29.68
N ALA A 654 6.14 -14.33 30.37
CA ALA A 654 6.44 -13.60 31.60
C ALA A 654 6.51 -12.09 31.38
N LEU A 655 7.17 -11.63 30.31
CA LEU A 655 7.24 -10.21 29.97
C LEU A 655 5.86 -9.65 29.60
N ILE A 656 5.11 -10.36 28.75
CA ILE A 656 3.77 -9.94 28.29
C ILE A 656 2.80 -9.89 29.48
N TRP A 657 2.75 -10.92 30.34
CA TRP A 657 1.89 -10.92 31.52
C TRP A 657 2.30 -9.90 32.58
N GLY A 658 3.58 -9.52 32.63
CA GLY A 658 4.04 -8.41 33.46
C GLY A 658 3.36 -7.06 33.15
N PHE A 659 2.73 -6.92 31.98
CA PHE A 659 1.95 -5.74 31.58
C PHE A 659 0.46 -6.06 31.40
N SER A 660 0.12 -7.12 30.66
CA SER A 660 -1.28 -7.52 30.42
C SER A 660 -2.06 -7.71 31.73
N LEU A 661 -1.43 -8.28 32.76
CA LEU A 661 -2.09 -8.55 34.04
C LEU A 661 -2.13 -7.36 35.00
N ARG A 662 -1.65 -6.18 34.60
CA ARG A 662 -1.78 -4.97 35.40
C ARG A 662 -3.25 -4.53 35.45
N GLY A 663 -3.67 -4.07 36.62
CA GLY A 663 -5.02 -3.59 36.91
C GLY A 663 -6.09 -4.67 36.93
N HIS A 664 -7.29 -4.28 37.33
CA HIS A 664 -8.45 -5.18 37.34
C HIS A 664 -9.19 -5.20 35.98
N PHE A 665 -8.78 -4.37 35.02
CA PHE A 665 -9.38 -4.25 33.69
C PHE A 665 -8.35 -4.44 32.57
N VAL A 666 -8.76 -4.32 31.30
CA VAL A 666 -7.84 -4.42 30.17
C VAL A 666 -6.83 -3.25 30.17
N TYR A 667 -5.59 -3.53 29.78
CA TYR A 667 -4.49 -2.55 29.77
C TYR A 667 -4.11 -2.22 28.32
N GLY A 668 -4.15 -0.92 27.97
CA GLY A 668 -3.71 -0.43 26.67
C GLY A 668 -4.69 0.57 26.05
N PHE A 669 -4.46 0.92 24.78
CA PHE A 669 -5.27 1.89 24.04
C PHE A 669 -6.39 1.20 23.25
N ASP A 670 -6.05 0.39 22.24
CA ASP A 670 -7.03 -0.23 21.33
C ASP A 670 -7.86 -1.31 22.04
N ILE A 671 -7.26 -2.02 23.00
CA ILE A 671 -7.89 -3.16 23.66
C ILE A 671 -9.21 -2.81 24.38
N ASN A 672 -9.43 -1.55 24.75
CA ASN A 672 -10.69 -1.11 25.35
C ASN A 672 -11.85 -1.20 24.35
N GLY A 673 -11.65 -0.74 23.11
CA GLY A 673 -12.64 -0.86 22.04
C GLY A 673 -12.79 -2.31 21.55
N GLU A 674 -11.67 -3.06 21.55
CA GLU A 674 -11.67 -4.49 21.26
C GLU A 674 -12.53 -5.28 22.26
N TYR A 675 -12.33 -5.04 23.55
CA TYR A 675 -13.12 -5.68 24.62
C TYR A 675 -14.62 -5.40 24.46
N GLN A 676 -15.01 -4.18 24.10
CA GLN A 676 -16.41 -3.83 23.87
C GLN A 676 -17.01 -4.55 22.66
N THR A 677 -16.27 -4.60 21.55
CA THR A 677 -16.71 -5.32 20.34
C THR A 677 -16.94 -6.80 20.66
N PHE A 678 -15.99 -7.41 21.37
CA PHE A 678 -16.08 -8.79 21.84
C PHE A 678 -17.31 -9.00 22.75
N ILE A 679 -17.46 -8.20 23.81
CA ILE A 679 -18.60 -8.32 24.75
C ILE A 679 -19.94 -8.15 24.03
N GLY A 680 -20.04 -7.22 23.08
CA GLY A 680 -21.26 -7.01 22.30
C GLY A 680 -21.69 -8.27 21.55
N VAL A 681 -20.75 -8.94 20.87
CA VAL A 681 -21.01 -10.20 20.16
C VAL A 681 -21.37 -11.32 21.13
N LEU A 682 -20.64 -11.43 22.25
CA LEU A 682 -20.86 -12.46 23.26
C LEU A 682 -22.26 -12.34 23.88
N HIS A 683 -22.69 -11.12 24.24
CA HIS A 683 -24.03 -10.87 24.81
C HIS A 683 -25.15 -11.05 23.80
N ALA A 684 -24.95 -10.64 22.55
CA ALA A 684 -25.91 -10.87 21.47
C ALA A 684 -26.04 -12.37 21.15
N GLY A 685 -24.97 -13.15 21.36
CA GLY A 685 -24.88 -14.56 20.96
C GLY A 685 -24.85 -14.74 19.45
N ARG A 686 -24.54 -13.68 18.68
CA ARG A 686 -24.48 -13.66 17.21
C ARG A 686 -23.56 -12.55 16.70
N TRP A 687 -22.86 -12.80 15.60
CA TRP A 687 -22.01 -11.88 14.85
C TRP A 687 -22.69 -11.56 13.50
N HIS A 688 -23.80 -10.83 13.50
CA HIS A 688 -24.47 -10.56 12.22
C HIS A 688 -23.68 -9.53 11.39
N VAL A 689 -23.33 -9.87 10.14
CA VAL A 689 -22.43 -9.07 9.28
C VAL A 689 -22.86 -7.61 9.11
N SER A 690 -24.17 -7.34 9.09
CA SER A 690 -24.72 -5.98 8.92
C SER A 690 -24.62 -5.08 10.16
N HIS A 691 -24.30 -5.63 11.34
CA HIS A 691 -24.21 -4.85 12.58
C HIS A 691 -22.84 -4.20 12.77
N TYR A 692 -21.86 -4.56 11.93
CA TYR A 692 -20.44 -4.40 12.18
C TYR A 692 -19.70 -3.94 10.91
N ASN A 693 -20.14 -2.83 10.32
CA ASN A 693 -19.56 -2.25 9.10
C ASN A 693 -18.29 -1.41 9.39
N ASP A 694 -17.52 -1.82 10.39
CA ASP A 694 -16.35 -1.11 10.87
C ASP A 694 -15.15 -2.06 10.99
N ALA A 695 -13.96 -1.47 11.15
CA ALA A 695 -12.71 -2.22 11.12
C ALA A 695 -12.54 -3.18 12.31
N TYR A 696 -13.22 -2.96 13.45
CA TYR A 696 -13.17 -3.86 14.60
C TYR A 696 -14.15 -5.01 14.43
N GLY A 697 -15.40 -4.67 14.07
CA GLY A 697 -16.46 -5.66 13.92
C GLY A 697 -16.20 -6.67 12.79
N ALA A 698 -15.45 -6.30 11.75
CA ALA A 698 -15.07 -7.21 10.66
C ALA A 698 -14.02 -8.28 11.03
N MET A 699 -13.34 -8.18 12.18
CA MET A 699 -12.26 -9.09 12.56
C MET A 699 -12.80 -10.28 13.37
N LEU A 700 -12.77 -11.48 12.80
CA LEU A 700 -13.20 -12.70 13.48
C LEU A 700 -12.28 -13.09 14.63
N SER A 701 -11.00 -12.71 14.58
CA SER A 701 -10.07 -12.84 15.71
C SER A 701 -10.49 -12.06 16.95
N LEU A 702 -11.36 -11.06 16.79
CA LEU A 702 -11.84 -10.17 17.85
C LEU A 702 -13.31 -10.41 18.22
N THR A 703 -14.08 -10.99 17.32
CA THR A 703 -15.52 -11.21 17.51
C THR A 703 -15.81 -12.67 17.82
N ILE A 704 -15.69 -13.54 16.81
CA ILE A 704 -16.03 -14.95 16.90
C ILE A 704 -15.03 -15.74 17.76
N LEU A 705 -13.72 -15.55 17.55
CA LEU A 705 -12.68 -16.29 18.27
C LEU A 705 -12.78 -16.13 19.80
N PRO A 706 -12.79 -14.91 20.37
CA PRO A 706 -12.88 -14.76 21.82
C PRO A 706 -14.26 -15.17 22.37
N SER A 707 -15.32 -15.04 21.57
CA SER A 707 -16.66 -15.57 21.92
C SER A 707 -16.66 -17.09 22.00
N ALA A 708 -16.03 -17.77 21.04
CA ALA A 708 -15.88 -19.22 21.06
C ALA A 708 -15.03 -19.68 22.25
N LEU A 709 -13.89 -19.00 22.50
CA LEU A 709 -13.05 -19.30 23.66
C LEU A 709 -13.82 -19.13 24.97
N SER A 710 -14.56 -18.03 25.16
CA SER A 710 -15.34 -17.80 26.38
C SER A 710 -16.50 -18.81 26.52
N ALA A 711 -17.24 -19.06 25.44
CA ALA A 711 -18.40 -19.94 25.47
C ALA A 711 -18.04 -21.41 25.72
N LEU A 712 -16.94 -21.90 25.15
CA LEU A 712 -16.53 -23.30 25.25
C LEU A 712 -15.72 -23.59 26.51
N THR A 713 -14.83 -22.70 26.91
CA THR A 713 -14.01 -22.91 28.11
C THR A 713 -14.68 -22.43 29.40
N GLY A 714 -15.72 -21.59 29.30
CA GLY A 714 -16.30 -20.90 30.44
C GLY A 714 -15.40 -19.80 31.04
N ALA A 715 -14.30 -19.44 30.36
CA ALA A 715 -13.43 -18.34 30.79
C ALA A 715 -14.16 -17.00 30.71
N SER A 716 -13.94 -16.14 31.71
CA SER A 716 -14.50 -14.79 31.70
C SER A 716 -13.92 -13.97 30.54
N PRO A 717 -14.66 -13.00 29.99
CA PRO A 717 -14.17 -12.16 28.89
C PRO A 717 -12.84 -11.46 29.19
N LEU A 718 -12.63 -11.05 30.44
CA LEU A 718 -11.36 -10.47 30.89
C LEU A 718 -10.22 -11.49 30.84
N LEU A 719 -10.44 -12.75 31.24
CA LEU A 719 -9.40 -13.79 31.14
C LEU A 719 -9.05 -14.11 29.69
N VAL A 720 -10.02 -14.08 28.78
CA VAL A 720 -9.76 -14.31 27.36
C VAL A 720 -8.74 -13.29 26.83
N LEU A 721 -8.96 -11.99 27.04
CA LEU A 721 -8.03 -10.97 26.54
C LEU A 721 -6.77 -10.80 27.39
N LYS A 722 -6.84 -10.93 28.72
CA LYS A 722 -5.69 -10.69 29.61
C LYS A 722 -4.74 -11.87 29.74
N VAL A 723 -5.26 -13.09 29.57
CA VAL A 723 -4.50 -14.34 29.80
C VAL A 723 -4.38 -15.15 28.52
N ILE A 724 -5.51 -15.51 27.88
CA ILE A 724 -5.51 -16.47 26.77
C ILE A 724 -4.85 -15.88 25.52
N PHE A 725 -5.20 -14.65 25.11
CA PHE A 725 -4.59 -14.01 23.95
C PHE A 725 -3.06 -13.81 24.10
N PRO A 726 -2.57 -13.24 25.22
CA PRO A 726 -1.16 -13.23 25.56
C PRO A 726 -0.46 -14.60 25.57
N PHE A 727 -1.15 -15.64 26.06
CA PHE A 727 -0.66 -17.02 26.03
C PHE A 727 -0.49 -17.51 24.59
N LEU A 728 -1.48 -17.26 23.72
CA LEU A 728 -1.37 -17.57 22.28
C LEU A 728 -0.23 -16.79 21.64
N PHE A 729 -0.12 -15.49 21.94
CA PHE A 729 0.87 -14.60 21.34
C PHE A 729 2.30 -14.95 21.73
N ALA A 730 2.54 -15.51 22.92
CA ALA A 730 3.88 -15.96 23.34
C ALA A 730 4.48 -17.06 22.43
N PHE A 731 3.68 -17.70 21.57
CA PHE A 731 4.17 -18.58 20.50
C PHE A 731 4.77 -17.83 19.29
N PHE A 732 4.52 -16.53 19.13
CA PHE A 732 5.06 -15.75 18.02
C PHE A 732 6.60 -15.69 18.03
N PRO A 733 7.27 -15.35 19.14
CA PRO A 733 8.74 -15.43 19.22
C PRO A 733 9.27 -16.84 18.97
N VAL A 734 8.55 -17.87 19.41
CA VAL A 734 8.89 -19.27 19.13
C VAL A 734 8.80 -19.57 17.63
N ALA A 735 7.75 -19.12 16.96
CA ALA A 735 7.57 -19.26 15.52
C ALA A 735 8.74 -18.62 14.75
N VAL A 736 9.15 -17.40 15.14
CA VAL A 736 10.29 -16.72 14.53
C VAL A 736 11.60 -17.48 14.80
N PHE A 737 11.78 -18.05 16.00
CA PHE A 737 12.96 -18.86 16.33
C PHE A 737 13.06 -20.12 15.48
N LEU A 738 11.96 -20.85 15.32
CA LEU A 738 11.90 -22.03 14.48
C LEU A 738 12.14 -21.69 13.01
N LEU A 739 11.67 -20.53 12.54
CA LEU A 739 11.96 -20.01 11.20
C LEU A 739 13.45 -19.65 11.04
N ALA A 740 14.02 -18.90 11.97
CA ALA A 740 15.43 -18.49 11.97
C ALA A 740 16.37 -19.70 12.01
N SER A 741 16.01 -20.74 12.76
CA SER A 741 16.76 -22.00 12.88
C SER A 741 16.85 -22.79 11.57
N ARG A 742 16.05 -22.44 10.55
CA ARG A 742 16.15 -23.03 9.20
C ARG A 742 17.24 -22.38 8.35
N ALA A 743 17.67 -21.16 8.66
CA ALA A 743 18.59 -20.37 7.85
C ALA A 743 19.93 -20.04 8.55
N LEU A 744 19.96 -20.11 9.89
CA LEU A 744 21.09 -19.70 10.71
C LEU A 744 21.61 -20.85 11.58
N ARG A 745 22.88 -20.75 12.01
CA ARG A 745 23.37 -21.58 13.12
C ARG A 745 22.58 -21.26 14.38
N PHE A 746 22.32 -22.30 15.18
CA PHE A 746 21.44 -22.25 16.34
C PHE A 746 21.65 -21.03 17.27
N ARG A 747 22.90 -20.71 17.63
CA ARG A 747 23.24 -19.53 18.45
C ARG A 747 22.79 -18.19 17.85
N PHE A 748 22.84 -18.04 16.53
CA PHE A 748 22.42 -16.81 15.83
C PHE A 748 20.91 -16.78 15.58
N ALA A 749 20.28 -17.95 15.39
CA ALA A 749 18.83 -18.04 15.41
C ALA A 749 18.25 -17.57 16.75
N TYR A 750 18.90 -17.93 17.87
CA TYR A 750 18.54 -17.44 19.19
C TYR A 750 18.75 -15.93 19.33
N LEU A 751 19.89 -15.38 18.87
CA LEU A 751 20.14 -13.93 18.88
C LEU A 751 19.12 -13.14 18.05
N ALA A 752 18.69 -13.66 16.90
CA ALA A 752 17.65 -13.03 16.07
C ALA A 752 16.34 -12.84 16.86
N VAL A 753 15.93 -13.87 17.61
CA VAL A 753 14.69 -13.84 18.38
C VAL A 753 14.85 -13.07 19.67
N LEU A 754 16.01 -13.15 20.32
CA LEU A 754 16.33 -12.32 21.48
C LEU A 754 16.17 -10.84 21.12
N PHE A 755 16.66 -10.41 19.96
CA PHE A 755 16.48 -9.05 19.45
C PHE A 755 15.00 -8.65 19.31
N ILE A 756 14.08 -9.59 19.07
CA ILE A 756 12.63 -9.33 19.02
C ILE A 756 12.02 -9.29 20.43
N VAL A 757 12.35 -10.28 21.27
CA VAL A 757 11.73 -10.44 22.61
C VAL A 757 12.04 -9.27 23.54
N ILE A 758 13.23 -8.66 23.40
CA ILE A 758 13.63 -7.52 24.24
C ILE A 758 13.00 -6.18 23.83
N GLN A 759 12.28 -6.12 22.70
CA GLN A 759 11.68 -4.87 22.26
C GLN A 759 10.49 -4.51 23.15
N ASP A 760 10.45 -3.26 23.62
CA ASP A 760 9.36 -2.74 24.46
C ASP A 760 7.99 -2.89 23.79
N TYR A 761 7.93 -2.71 22.46
CA TYR A 761 6.70 -2.88 21.70
C TYR A 761 6.05 -4.27 21.86
N LEU A 762 6.86 -5.33 21.95
CA LEU A 762 6.37 -6.70 22.03
C LEU A 762 5.61 -6.97 23.33
N PHE A 763 6.09 -6.46 24.47
CA PHE A 763 5.52 -6.79 25.78
C PHE A 763 4.82 -5.63 26.48
N GLN A 764 5.01 -4.37 26.05
CA GLN A 764 4.30 -3.21 26.60
C GLN A 764 3.11 -2.77 25.74
N GLN A 765 3.26 -2.80 24.41
CA GLN A 765 2.26 -2.21 23.50
C GLN A 765 1.30 -3.27 22.93
N LEU A 766 1.81 -4.43 22.52
CA LEU A 766 0.95 -5.49 21.95
C LEU A 766 -0.11 -6.10 22.87
N PRO A 767 0.08 -6.21 24.20
CA PRO A 767 -1.03 -6.55 25.08
C PRO A 767 -2.23 -5.61 24.96
N GLY A 768 -2.02 -4.40 24.44
CA GLY A 768 -3.06 -3.43 24.14
C GLY A 768 -3.71 -3.56 22.76
N ILE A 769 -3.40 -4.60 21.96
CA ILE A 769 -3.89 -4.82 20.58
C ILE A 769 -4.12 -6.32 20.29
N ALA A 770 -5.14 -6.92 20.91
CA ALA A 770 -5.39 -8.37 20.86
C ALA A 770 -5.60 -8.92 19.43
N ARG A 771 -6.28 -8.18 18.54
CA ARG A 771 -6.44 -8.58 17.13
C ARG A 771 -5.11 -8.71 16.36
N GLN A 772 -4.13 -7.85 16.68
CA GLN A 772 -2.82 -7.85 16.02
C GLN A 772 -1.93 -8.99 16.52
N GLU A 773 -2.07 -9.40 17.77
CA GLU A 773 -1.38 -10.57 18.33
C GLU A 773 -1.68 -11.84 17.51
N ILE A 774 -2.97 -12.10 17.24
CA ILE A 774 -3.40 -13.26 16.43
C ILE A 774 -2.93 -13.13 14.98
N ALA A 775 -3.00 -11.94 14.39
CA ALA A 775 -2.55 -11.69 13.02
C ALA A 775 -1.04 -11.97 12.84
N LEU A 776 -0.21 -11.61 13.81
CA LEU A 776 1.24 -11.85 13.76
C LEU A 776 1.60 -13.34 13.84
N LEU A 777 0.83 -14.14 14.57
CA LEU A 777 0.97 -15.61 14.56
C LEU A 777 0.66 -16.20 13.18
N PHE A 778 -0.43 -15.75 12.55
CA PHE A 778 -0.79 -16.16 11.19
C PHE A 778 0.26 -15.71 10.18
N PHE A 779 0.77 -14.48 10.29
CA PHE A 779 1.86 -13.98 9.44
C PHE A 779 3.12 -14.85 9.56
N ALA A 780 3.55 -15.20 10.78
CA ALA A 780 4.71 -16.07 10.99
C ALA A 780 4.50 -17.47 10.37
N CYS A 781 3.29 -18.04 10.50
CA CYS A 781 2.94 -19.33 9.89
C CYS A 781 2.86 -19.25 8.36
N LEU A 782 2.32 -18.16 7.81
CA LEU A 782 2.26 -17.91 6.37
C LEU A 782 3.67 -17.86 5.77
N VAL A 783 4.58 -17.09 6.38
CA VAL A 783 5.98 -17.01 5.97
C VAL A 783 6.68 -18.38 6.11
N ALA A 784 6.46 -19.07 7.22
CA ALA A 784 7.06 -20.39 7.44
C ALA A 784 6.60 -21.43 6.41
N ALA A 785 5.31 -21.47 6.08
CA ALA A 785 4.74 -22.39 5.10
C ALA A 785 5.22 -22.06 3.67
N MET A 786 5.30 -20.77 3.35
CA MET A 786 5.79 -20.29 2.06
C MET A 786 7.26 -20.69 1.80
N LEU A 787 8.09 -20.63 2.85
CA LEU A 787 9.53 -20.88 2.75
C LEU A 787 9.94 -22.34 3.02
N ASP A 788 8.99 -23.22 3.37
CA ASP A 788 9.25 -24.62 3.65
C ASP A 788 9.28 -25.45 2.36
N SER A 789 10.48 -25.80 1.91
CA SER A 789 10.69 -26.63 0.71
C SER A 789 10.34 -28.10 0.92
N ARG A 790 10.10 -28.56 2.16
CA ARG A 790 9.71 -29.94 2.46
C ARG A 790 8.22 -30.19 2.22
N LEU A 791 7.41 -29.14 2.28
CA LEU A 791 5.99 -29.26 2.01
C LEU A 791 5.76 -29.52 0.53
N ARG A 792 4.99 -30.57 0.22
CA ARG A 792 4.48 -30.81 -1.13
C ARG A 792 3.57 -29.64 -1.54
N ARG A 793 3.51 -29.35 -2.84
CA ARG A 793 2.81 -28.15 -3.36
C ARG A 793 1.34 -28.06 -2.96
N GLY A 794 0.59 -29.16 -3.02
CA GLY A 794 -0.82 -29.19 -2.58
C GLY A 794 -1.00 -28.79 -1.11
N PRO A 795 -0.41 -29.53 -0.16
CA PRO A 795 -0.44 -29.18 1.26
C PRO A 795 0.13 -27.78 1.56
N GLN A 796 1.20 -27.38 0.87
CA GLN A 796 1.79 -26.04 1.01
C GLN A 796 0.77 -24.95 0.65
N ILE A 797 0.14 -25.03 -0.53
CA ILE A 797 -0.88 -24.07 -0.96
C ILE A 797 -2.10 -24.11 -0.03
N GLY A 798 -2.50 -25.29 0.46
CA GLY A 798 -3.56 -25.42 1.46
C GLY A 798 -3.24 -24.67 2.75
N LEU A 799 -2.01 -24.77 3.26
CA LEU A 799 -1.55 -24.03 4.43
C LEU A 799 -1.46 -22.52 4.18
N LEU A 800 -0.99 -22.11 3.00
CA LEU A 800 -1.03 -20.70 2.59
C LEU A 800 -2.48 -20.17 2.53
N GLY A 801 -3.42 -21.01 2.10
CA GLY A 801 -4.86 -20.79 2.18
C GLY A 801 -5.31 -20.48 3.61
N VAL A 802 -5.10 -21.43 4.51
CA VAL A 802 -5.51 -21.34 5.92
C VAL A 802 -4.90 -20.12 6.60
N PHE A 803 -3.59 -19.91 6.48
CA PHE A 803 -2.90 -18.83 7.18
C PHE A 803 -3.09 -17.46 6.52
N GLY A 804 -3.21 -17.41 5.19
CA GLY A 804 -3.50 -16.18 4.46
C GLY A 804 -4.92 -15.67 4.75
N VAL A 805 -5.92 -16.57 4.72
CA VAL A 805 -7.30 -16.24 5.12
C VAL A 805 -7.37 -15.92 6.62
N GLY A 806 -6.72 -16.72 7.48
CA GLY A 806 -6.66 -16.46 8.91
C GLY A 806 -6.08 -15.08 9.24
N LEU A 807 -5.04 -14.64 8.51
CA LEU A 807 -4.48 -13.30 8.63
C LEU A 807 -5.51 -12.21 8.26
N VAL A 808 -6.22 -12.36 7.14
CA VAL A 808 -7.28 -11.44 6.67
C VAL A 808 -8.39 -11.33 7.70
N LEU A 809 -8.84 -12.45 8.25
CA LEU A 809 -9.89 -12.48 9.27
C LEU A 809 -9.41 -11.95 10.64
N SER A 810 -8.11 -11.68 10.79
CA SER A 810 -7.52 -11.25 12.06
C SER A 810 -7.20 -9.77 12.15
N HIS A 811 -6.58 -9.19 11.11
CA HIS A 811 -6.20 -7.76 11.15
C HIS A 811 -6.00 -7.17 9.76
N TYR A 812 -6.82 -6.18 9.40
CA TYR A 812 -6.73 -5.48 8.10
C TYR A 812 -5.38 -4.82 7.85
N GLY A 813 -4.81 -4.15 8.87
CA GLY A 813 -3.55 -3.45 8.68
C GLY A 813 -2.40 -4.42 8.33
N THR A 814 -2.20 -5.43 9.18
CA THR A 814 -1.15 -6.46 8.99
C THR A 814 -1.36 -7.21 7.67
N THR A 815 -2.60 -7.37 7.24
CA THR A 815 -2.97 -7.91 5.92
C THR A 815 -2.47 -7.03 4.78
N TYR A 816 -2.78 -5.73 4.79
CA TYR A 816 -2.34 -4.82 3.72
C TYR A 816 -0.81 -4.71 3.64
N ILE A 817 -0.11 -4.66 4.78
CA ILE A 817 1.36 -4.72 4.79
C ILE A 817 1.86 -6.04 4.21
N THR A 818 1.23 -7.16 4.57
CA THR A 818 1.60 -8.48 4.02
C THR A 818 1.42 -8.52 2.51
N ILE A 819 0.31 -8.01 1.98
CA ILE A 819 0.05 -7.95 0.54
C ILE A 819 1.12 -7.09 -0.16
N ALA A 820 1.41 -5.90 0.37
CA ALA A 820 2.46 -5.02 -0.19
C ALA A 820 3.83 -5.70 -0.14
N LEU A 821 4.16 -6.37 0.96
CA LEU A 821 5.42 -7.08 1.16
C LEU A 821 5.57 -8.23 0.17
N LEU A 822 4.53 -9.03 -0.03
CA LEU A 822 4.52 -10.14 -0.99
C LEU A 822 4.56 -9.62 -2.44
N ALA A 823 3.88 -8.52 -2.76
CA ALA A 823 3.91 -7.92 -4.09
C ALA A 823 5.32 -7.39 -4.45
N ILE A 824 5.98 -6.68 -3.53
CA ILE A 824 7.36 -6.24 -3.71
C ILE A 824 8.29 -7.45 -3.82
N ALA A 825 8.10 -8.48 -3.01
CA ALA A 825 8.89 -9.72 -3.08
C ALA A 825 8.80 -10.40 -4.45
N VAL A 826 7.59 -10.48 -5.03
CA VAL A 826 7.39 -11.00 -6.40
C VAL A 826 8.15 -10.15 -7.41
N PHE A 827 8.03 -8.82 -7.31
CA PHE A 827 8.72 -7.90 -8.21
C PHE A 827 10.25 -8.05 -8.14
N LEU A 828 10.82 -8.18 -6.94
CA LEU A 828 12.25 -8.36 -6.73
C LEU A 828 12.77 -9.68 -7.31
N GLU A 829 12.03 -10.79 -7.12
CA GLU A 829 12.40 -12.09 -7.69
C GLU A 829 12.32 -12.10 -9.22
N LEU A 830 11.30 -11.45 -9.81
CA LEU A 830 11.20 -11.30 -11.27
C LEU A 830 12.34 -10.44 -11.84
N GLY A 831 12.62 -9.29 -11.21
CA GLY A 831 13.65 -8.34 -11.65
C GLY A 831 15.07 -8.93 -11.60
N ARG A 832 15.36 -9.77 -10.61
CA ARG A 832 16.66 -10.45 -10.50
C ARG A 832 16.95 -11.39 -11.67
N GLY A 833 15.91 -12.06 -12.19
CA GLY A 833 16.04 -12.93 -13.35
C GLY A 833 16.67 -12.23 -14.56
N ALA A 834 16.39 -10.94 -14.73
CA ALA A 834 16.94 -10.09 -15.78
C ALA A 834 18.39 -9.63 -15.52
N ILE A 835 18.84 -9.58 -14.25
CA ILE A 835 20.19 -9.16 -13.84
C ILE A 835 21.20 -10.31 -13.99
N ASP A 836 20.82 -11.54 -13.65
CA ASP A 836 21.72 -12.70 -13.65
C ASP A 836 22.13 -13.21 -15.05
N THR A 837 21.55 -12.69 -16.13
CA THR A 837 21.88 -13.05 -17.53
C THR A 837 22.35 -11.84 -18.35
N PRO A 838 23.59 -11.36 -18.17
CA PRO A 838 24.12 -10.26 -18.98
C PRO A 838 24.44 -10.74 -20.41
N GLY A 839 24.12 -9.93 -21.42
CA GLY A 839 24.71 -10.04 -22.79
C GLY A 839 23.83 -10.56 -23.93
N ARG A 840 22.57 -10.96 -23.74
CA ARG A 840 21.66 -11.38 -24.85
C ARG A 840 20.34 -10.59 -24.86
N GLY A 841 19.57 -10.57 -25.96
CA GLY A 841 18.33 -9.76 -26.06
C GLY A 841 17.29 -10.02 -24.95
N VAL A 842 16.56 -8.98 -24.53
CA VAL A 842 15.63 -8.98 -23.37
C VAL A 842 14.60 -10.13 -23.42
N ARG A 843 14.11 -10.50 -24.62
CA ARG A 843 13.15 -11.61 -24.82
C ARG A 843 13.72 -12.98 -24.43
N ARG A 844 14.98 -13.25 -24.77
CA ARG A 844 15.65 -14.52 -24.44
C ARG A 844 16.04 -14.55 -22.96
N ARG A 845 16.40 -13.40 -22.38
CA ARG A 845 16.62 -13.23 -20.93
C ARG A 845 15.39 -13.58 -20.11
N LEU A 846 14.20 -13.09 -20.46
CA LEU A 846 12.96 -13.38 -19.70
C LEU A 846 12.51 -14.84 -19.84
N ALA A 847 12.62 -15.42 -21.03
CA ALA A 847 12.28 -16.83 -21.26
C ALA A 847 13.24 -17.80 -20.56
N GLU A 848 14.55 -17.51 -20.53
CA GLU A 848 15.56 -18.28 -19.80
C GLU A 848 15.49 -17.99 -18.27
N ALA A 849 15.16 -16.75 -17.87
CA ALA A 849 14.96 -16.38 -16.47
C ALA A 849 13.73 -17.03 -15.83
N LEU A 850 12.67 -17.29 -16.60
CA LEU A 850 11.47 -18.04 -16.21
C LEU A 850 11.62 -19.55 -16.46
N GLY A 851 12.84 -20.08 -16.55
CA GLY A 851 13.07 -21.51 -16.62
C GLY A 851 12.30 -22.28 -15.53
N ARG A 852 11.84 -23.50 -15.88
CA ARG A 852 10.91 -24.32 -15.07
C ARG A 852 11.25 -24.37 -13.57
N ARG A 853 12.55 -24.40 -13.23
CA ARG A 853 13.05 -24.42 -11.83
C ARG A 853 12.78 -23.13 -11.07
N ARG A 854 12.94 -21.95 -11.69
CA ARG A 854 12.65 -20.64 -11.08
C ARG A 854 11.17 -20.38 -11.00
N TRP A 855 10.40 -20.76 -12.03
CA TRP A 855 8.94 -20.68 -11.98
C TRP A 855 8.39 -21.47 -10.79
N LEU A 856 8.82 -22.72 -10.63
CA LEU A 856 8.41 -23.55 -9.49
C LEU A 856 8.79 -22.91 -8.13
N ALA A 857 9.88 -22.16 -8.03
CA ALA A 857 10.24 -21.44 -6.80
C ALA A 857 9.32 -20.25 -6.50
N LEU A 858 8.74 -19.61 -7.53
CA LEU A 858 7.80 -18.49 -7.40
C LEU A 858 6.37 -18.92 -7.02
N VAL A 859 5.97 -20.17 -7.28
CA VAL A 859 4.60 -20.66 -7.03
C VAL A 859 4.09 -20.34 -5.62
N PRO A 860 4.81 -20.66 -4.52
CA PRO A 860 4.29 -20.40 -3.17
C PRO A 860 4.15 -18.91 -2.88
N LEU A 861 5.07 -18.09 -3.37
CA LEU A 861 5.06 -16.64 -3.18
C LEU A 861 3.87 -16.01 -3.91
N LEU A 862 3.65 -16.37 -5.17
CA LEU A 862 2.50 -15.93 -5.96
C LEU A 862 1.18 -16.44 -5.35
N SER A 863 1.15 -17.68 -4.86
CA SER A 863 -0.03 -18.25 -4.21
C SER A 863 -0.36 -17.50 -2.92
N ALA A 864 0.63 -17.23 -2.07
CA ALA A 864 0.45 -16.45 -0.85
C ALA A 864 -0.09 -15.05 -1.14
N LEU A 865 0.45 -14.38 -2.17
CA LEU A 865 -0.02 -13.06 -2.60
C LEU A 865 -1.46 -13.13 -3.12
N ALA A 866 -1.75 -14.03 -4.06
CA ALA A 866 -3.06 -14.16 -4.69
C ALA A 866 -4.16 -14.54 -3.69
N ILE A 867 -3.88 -15.49 -2.80
CA ILE A 867 -4.82 -15.91 -1.74
C ILE A 867 -5.07 -14.76 -0.78
N THR A 868 -4.03 -14.13 -0.24
CA THR A 868 -4.18 -13.08 0.78
C THR A 868 -4.88 -11.85 0.18
N ALA A 869 -4.50 -11.43 -1.02
CA ALA A 869 -5.12 -10.30 -1.72
C ALA A 869 -6.57 -10.61 -2.15
N GLY A 870 -6.82 -11.80 -2.69
CA GLY A 870 -8.16 -12.24 -3.07
C GLY A 870 -9.11 -12.34 -1.88
N ALA A 871 -8.65 -12.95 -0.78
CA ALA A 871 -9.43 -13.03 0.46
C ALA A 871 -9.70 -11.64 1.06
N ALA A 872 -8.71 -10.73 1.07
CA ALA A 872 -8.91 -9.36 1.53
C ALA A 872 -9.93 -8.60 0.66
N ALA A 873 -9.85 -8.75 -0.67
CA ALA A 873 -10.78 -8.12 -1.60
C ALA A 873 -12.22 -8.62 -1.42
N VAL A 874 -12.41 -9.91 -1.14
CA VAL A 874 -13.74 -10.48 -0.86
C VAL A 874 -14.22 -10.11 0.53
N TRP A 875 -13.37 -10.16 1.55
CA TRP A 875 -13.81 -9.94 2.93
C TRP A 875 -14.13 -8.48 3.19
N TYR A 876 -13.19 -7.56 2.91
CA TYR A 876 -13.32 -6.16 3.33
C TYR A 876 -14.25 -5.31 2.45
N GLN A 877 -14.60 -5.78 1.25
CA GLN A 877 -15.51 -5.06 0.35
C GLN A 877 -16.92 -5.70 0.35
N PRO A 878 -17.21 -6.77 -0.39
CA PRO A 878 -18.58 -7.25 -0.53
C PRO A 878 -19.14 -7.92 0.74
N VAL A 879 -18.30 -8.43 1.64
CA VAL A 879 -18.79 -9.13 2.84
C VAL A 879 -19.01 -8.16 4.00
N THR A 880 -17.99 -7.44 4.45
CA THR A 880 -18.07 -6.62 5.67
C THR A 880 -18.21 -5.12 5.43
N ASP A 881 -18.02 -4.65 4.18
CA ASP A 881 -17.94 -3.22 3.83
C ASP A 881 -17.02 -2.40 4.75
N SER A 882 -15.98 -3.04 5.28
CA SER A 882 -15.05 -2.45 6.25
C SER A 882 -13.83 -1.80 5.56
N SER A 883 -13.96 -1.47 4.28
CA SER A 883 -12.88 -0.87 3.47
C SER A 883 -12.62 0.61 3.80
N GLN A 884 -13.33 1.17 4.79
CA GLN A 884 -13.27 2.58 5.20
C GLN A 884 -11.84 3.09 5.40
N ASN A 885 -10.93 2.31 6.01
CA ASN A 885 -9.54 2.73 6.21
C ASN A 885 -8.70 2.78 4.92
N LEU A 886 -9.02 1.90 3.96
CA LEU A 886 -8.37 1.94 2.66
C LEU A 886 -8.97 3.08 1.83
N SER A 887 -10.29 3.27 1.88
CA SER A 887 -10.94 4.40 1.23
C SER A 887 -10.58 5.73 1.89
N SER A 888 -10.29 5.80 3.19
CA SER A 888 -9.78 7.01 3.87
C SER A 888 -8.35 7.27 3.47
N PHE A 889 -7.45 6.28 3.45
CA PHE A 889 -6.10 6.48 2.93
C PHE A 889 -6.12 6.88 1.47
N VAL A 890 -6.96 6.26 0.65
CA VAL A 890 -7.17 6.67 -0.74
C VAL A 890 -7.82 8.05 -0.78
N SER A 891 -8.74 8.41 0.12
CA SER A 891 -9.35 9.74 0.22
C SER A 891 -8.34 10.79 0.63
N ASP A 892 -7.45 10.53 1.58
CA ASP A 892 -6.43 11.46 2.07
C ASP A 892 -5.31 11.61 1.05
N LEU A 893 -4.85 10.50 0.46
CA LEU A 893 -4.08 10.57 -0.77
C LEU A 893 -4.87 11.31 -1.84
N ASN A 894 -6.21 11.21 -1.81
CA ASN A 894 -7.10 11.89 -2.73
C ASN A 894 -7.34 13.37 -2.43
N ASP A 895 -7.17 13.83 -1.21
CA ASP A 895 -7.58 15.18 -0.83
C ASP A 895 -6.34 16.03 -0.59
N GLN A 896 -5.29 15.41 -0.05
CA GLN A 896 -4.05 16.06 0.40
C GLN A 896 -2.83 15.65 -0.44
N GLY A 897 -2.94 14.58 -1.24
CA GLY A 897 -1.81 14.02 -2.00
C GLY A 897 -0.84 13.21 -1.13
N LEU A 898 0.28 12.77 -1.73
CA LEU A 898 1.34 12.09 -0.98
C LEU A 898 2.23 13.14 -0.30
N SER A 899 2.05 13.31 1.01
CA SER A 899 2.88 14.23 1.79
C SER A 899 4.28 13.64 2.02
N ILE A 900 5.24 13.90 1.13
CA ILE A 900 6.62 13.41 1.29
C ILE A 900 7.39 14.33 2.24
N LEU A 901 7.96 13.77 3.32
CA LEU A 901 8.74 14.47 4.34
C LEU A 901 7.99 15.68 4.97
N PRO A 902 6.83 15.46 5.63
CA PRO A 902 6.02 16.56 6.19
C PRO A 902 6.77 17.42 7.22
N ASN A 903 7.81 16.87 7.86
CA ASN A 903 8.61 17.54 8.88
C ASN A 903 9.84 18.28 8.31
N ALA A 904 10.00 18.37 6.99
CA ALA A 904 11.18 18.98 6.35
C ALA A 904 11.10 20.50 6.18
N SER A 905 10.53 21.24 7.15
CA SER A 905 10.49 22.70 7.09
C SER A 905 11.90 23.29 7.23
N GLY A 906 12.58 23.48 6.10
CA GLY A 906 13.84 24.24 5.96
C GLY A 906 15.14 23.52 6.39
N GLY A 907 15.12 22.20 6.60
CA GLY A 907 16.26 21.44 7.14
C GLY A 907 16.78 20.28 6.27
N ASN A 908 17.92 19.71 6.65
CA ASN A 908 18.56 18.57 5.98
C ASN A 908 17.58 17.37 5.82
N PRO A 909 17.36 16.85 4.60
CA PRO A 909 16.50 15.69 4.35
C PRO A 909 16.85 14.45 5.18
N LEU A 910 18.15 14.26 5.47
CA LEU A 910 18.64 13.17 6.31
C LEU A 910 18.15 13.31 7.76
N ARG A 911 18.12 14.54 8.29
CA ARG A 911 17.61 14.80 9.65
C ARG A 911 16.11 14.54 9.72
N SER A 912 15.37 14.95 8.70
CA SER A 912 13.93 14.70 8.59
C SER A 912 13.62 13.20 8.43
N TYR A 913 14.47 12.46 7.70
CA TYR A 913 14.41 11.00 7.65
C TYR A 913 14.71 10.39 9.02
N ILE A 914 15.81 10.76 9.69
CA ILE A 914 16.18 10.24 11.02
C ILE A 914 15.09 10.54 12.05
N SER A 915 14.50 11.74 12.05
CA SER A 915 13.43 12.09 12.98
C SER A 915 12.09 11.41 12.69
N GLY A 916 11.85 10.96 11.45
CA GLY A 916 10.59 10.34 11.03
C GLY A 916 9.37 11.26 11.23
N ASN A 917 8.18 10.64 11.29
CA ASN A 917 6.91 11.33 11.55
C ASN A 917 6.53 11.20 13.03
N ALA A 918 7.45 11.57 13.93
CA ALA A 918 7.18 11.58 15.35
C ALA A 918 6.13 12.64 15.70
N GLY A 919 5.28 12.33 16.70
CA GLY A 919 4.28 13.28 17.17
C GLY A 919 4.92 14.57 17.67
N THR A 920 4.40 15.73 17.25
CA THR A 920 5.00 17.03 17.56
C THR A 920 4.31 17.65 18.77
N ARG A 921 5.05 17.84 19.86
CA ARG A 921 4.49 18.55 21.03
C ARG A 921 4.24 20.01 20.68
N VAL A 922 3.04 20.50 20.93
CA VAL A 922 2.65 21.90 20.71
C VAL A 922 2.23 22.57 22.02
N SER A 923 2.22 23.91 22.03
CA SER A 923 1.70 24.66 23.17
C SER A 923 0.19 24.44 23.32
N ALA A 924 -0.32 24.52 24.55
CA ALA A 924 -1.75 24.44 24.86
C ALA A 924 -2.57 25.43 24.02
N ARG A 925 -2.03 26.64 23.78
CA ARG A 925 -2.69 27.66 22.97
C ARG A 925 -2.76 27.27 21.49
N ALA A 926 -1.66 26.79 20.91
CA ALA A 926 -1.63 26.33 19.53
C ALA A 926 -2.57 25.13 19.33
N TYR A 927 -2.61 24.23 20.30
CA TYR A 927 -3.55 23.11 20.33
C TYR A 927 -5.01 23.56 20.34
N ALA A 928 -5.41 24.43 21.29
CA ALA A 928 -6.78 24.91 21.39
C ALA A 928 -7.23 25.68 20.14
N ALA A 929 -6.33 26.44 19.50
CA ALA A 929 -6.61 27.10 18.23
C ALA A 929 -6.83 26.11 17.08
N GLY A 930 -5.98 25.07 17.00
CA GLY A 930 -6.11 23.98 16.03
C GLY A 930 -7.44 23.23 16.18
N ILE A 931 -7.73 22.78 17.40
CA ILE A 931 -8.99 22.10 17.72
C ILE A 931 -10.19 22.97 17.37
N ARG A 932 -10.20 24.26 17.74
CA ARG A 932 -11.32 25.16 17.38
C ARG A 932 -11.61 25.14 15.89
N SER A 933 -10.59 25.21 15.03
CA SER A 933 -10.77 25.24 13.58
C SER A 933 -11.32 23.94 13.00
N ALA A 934 -10.94 22.80 13.59
CA ALA A 934 -11.47 21.48 13.22
C ALA A 934 -12.91 21.31 13.72
N TYR A 935 -13.15 21.69 14.97
CA TYR A 935 -14.40 21.44 15.68
C TYR A 935 -15.60 22.19 15.11
N VAL A 936 -15.40 23.44 14.68
CA VAL A 936 -16.44 24.22 13.97
C VAL A 936 -16.89 23.54 12.68
N LYS A 937 -16.03 22.75 12.04
CA LYS A 937 -16.34 22.04 10.80
C LYS A 937 -16.93 20.65 11.07
N SER A 938 -16.41 19.93 12.06
CA SER A 938 -16.78 18.54 12.34
C SER A 938 -18.02 18.39 13.22
N ASP A 939 -18.22 19.31 14.17
CA ASP A 939 -19.22 19.19 15.24
C ASP A 939 -20.07 20.47 15.36
N PRO A 940 -20.82 20.87 14.32
CA PRO A 940 -21.57 22.12 14.29
C PRO A 940 -22.72 22.20 15.32
N TYR A 941 -23.09 21.06 15.91
CA TYR A 941 -24.11 20.93 16.94
C TYR A 941 -23.61 21.31 18.34
N VAL A 942 -22.32 21.56 18.52
CA VAL A 942 -21.75 22.00 19.80
C VAL A 942 -21.83 23.52 19.91
N HIS A 943 -22.43 24.00 20.99
CA HIS A 943 -22.65 25.41 21.27
C HIS A 943 -21.89 25.83 22.54
N PRO A 944 -20.65 26.34 22.42
CA PRO A 944 -19.89 26.84 23.56
C PRO A 944 -20.59 28.01 24.27
N LEU A 945 -20.25 28.21 25.54
CA LEU A 945 -20.66 29.41 26.28
C LEU A 945 -20.15 30.68 25.56
N PRO A 946 -20.91 31.78 25.50
CA PRO A 946 -20.46 33.04 24.89
C PRO A 946 -19.12 33.54 25.46
N GLN A 947 -18.88 33.30 26.75
CA GLN A 947 -17.68 33.69 27.46
C GLN A 947 -16.45 32.86 27.07
N ALA A 948 -16.61 31.69 26.45
CA ALA A 948 -15.51 30.76 26.13
C ALA A 948 -14.42 31.36 25.23
N PHE A 949 -14.74 32.44 24.51
CA PHE A 949 -13.81 33.12 23.61
C PHE A 949 -13.00 34.25 24.27
N LEU A 950 -13.27 34.57 25.54
CA LEU A 950 -12.54 35.62 26.25
C LEU A 950 -11.11 35.18 26.63
N PRO A 951 -10.13 36.09 26.65
CA PRO A 951 -8.72 35.76 26.94
C PRO A 951 -8.50 35.05 28.28
N VAL A 952 -9.36 35.28 29.28
CA VAL A 952 -9.28 34.67 30.61
C VAL A 952 -9.51 33.16 30.62
N PHE A 953 -10.16 32.60 29.58
CA PHE A 953 -10.41 31.16 29.46
C PHE A 953 -9.34 30.41 28.66
N ARG A 954 -8.24 31.08 28.28
CA ARG A 954 -7.16 30.44 27.52
C ARG A 954 -6.51 29.32 28.31
N VAL A 955 -6.45 28.13 27.69
CA VAL A 955 -5.71 26.99 28.24
C VAL A 955 -4.22 27.31 28.41
N GLN A 956 -3.66 26.86 29.52
CA GLN A 956 -2.26 27.07 29.87
C GLN A 956 -1.49 25.76 29.76
N ASN A 957 -0.18 25.82 29.46
CA ASN A 957 0.65 24.62 29.48
C ASN A 957 0.69 24.04 30.89
N ALA A 958 0.45 22.73 31.04
CA ALA A 958 0.68 22.07 32.31
C ALA A 958 2.16 21.72 32.45
N THR A 959 2.68 21.92 33.65
CA THR A 959 3.92 21.27 34.08
C THR A 959 3.63 19.80 34.30
N VAL A 960 4.10 18.95 33.40
CA VAL A 960 4.15 17.50 33.66
C VAL A 960 5.07 17.31 34.87
N PRO A 961 4.67 16.58 35.91
CA PRO A 961 5.60 16.14 36.95
C PRO A 961 6.69 15.32 36.26
N GLY A 962 7.78 15.98 35.90
CA GLY A 962 8.99 15.27 35.57
C GLY A 962 9.36 14.54 36.84
N GLN A 963 9.51 13.22 36.79
CA GLN A 963 10.62 12.67 37.55
C GLN A 963 11.84 13.40 37.00
N ARG A 964 12.26 14.48 37.69
CA ARG A 964 13.51 15.16 37.42
C ARG A 964 14.57 14.09 37.60
N VAL A 965 14.97 13.49 36.50
CA VAL A 965 16.21 12.74 36.43
C VAL A 965 17.25 13.74 36.89
N LYS A 966 17.84 13.55 38.08
CA LYS A 966 19.19 14.07 38.29
C LYS A 966 19.98 13.44 37.15
N SER A 967 20.44 14.26 36.20
CA SER A 967 21.14 13.83 34.99
C SER A 967 22.42 13.10 35.37
N HIS A 968 22.28 11.82 35.72
CA HIS A 968 23.40 10.96 36.05
C HIS A 968 24.08 10.58 34.73
N PRO A 969 25.41 10.70 34.60
CA PRO A 969 26.14 10.37 33.37
C PRO A 969 25.78 8.97 32.83
N ALA A 970 25.55 8.02 33.73
CA ALA A 970 25.11 6.66 33.37
C ALA A 970 23.78 6.62 32.59
N VAL A 971 22.81 7.50 32.90
CA VAL A 971 21.52 7.54 32.18
C VAL A 971 21.70 8.10 30.76
N SER A 972 22.54 9.13 30.61
CA SER A 972 22.87 9.68 29.29
C SER A 972 23.62 8.67 28.41
N ALA A 973 24.56 7.92 29.00
CA ALA A 973 25.30 6.86 28.31
C ALA A 973 24.38 5.72 27.83
N LEU A 974 23.44 5.26 28.68
CA LEU A 974 22.47 4.23 28.31
C LEU A 974 21.48 4.68 27.21
N ASN A 975 21.03 5.94 27.24
CA ASN A 975 20.18 6.47 26.16
C ASN A 975 20.93 6.53 24.82
N THR A 976 22.20 6.96 24.87
CA THR A 976 23.06 7.02 23.69
C THR A 976 23.32 5.62 23.15
N GLU A 977 23.59 4.64 24.03
CA GLU A 977 23.72 3.23 23.66
C GLU A 977 22.48 2.68 22.97
N GLN A 978 21.29 2.85 23.55
CA GLN A 978 20.06 2.33 22.98
C GLN A 978 19.81 2.84 21.55
N VAL A 979 20.02 4.15 21.33
CA VAL A 979 19.88 4.76 20.00
C VAL A 979 20.92 4.18 19.04
N LEU A 980 22.19 4.12 19.45
CA LEU A 980 23.28 3.59 18.62
C LEU A 980 23.06 2.12 18.25
N VAL A 981 22.69 1.27 19.21
CA VAL A 981 22.44 -0.16 18.96
C VAL A 981 21.24 -0.36 18.05
N SER A 982 20.16 0.42 18.23
CA SER A 982 18.96 0.32 17.39
C SER A 982 19.25 0.74 15.95
N GLU A 983 19.91 1.89 15.73
CA GLU A 983 20.27 2.37 14.40
C GLU A 983 21.28 1.43 13.72
N LEU A 984 22.29 0.96 14.45
CA LEU A 984 23.25 -0.01 13.93
C LEU A 984 22.56 -1.33 13.55
N ALA A 985 21.63 -1.83 14.36
CA ALA A 985 20.89 -3.05 14.06
C ALA A 985 20.06 -2.92 12.77
N ILE A 986 19.40 -1.78 12.55
CA ILE A 986 18.64 -1.52 11.31
C ILE A 986 19.59 -1.48 10.11
N VAL A 987 20.72 -0.78 10.22
CA VAL A 987 21.72 -0.71 9.14
C VAL A 987 22.29 -2.09 8.82
N LEU A 988 22.66 -2.87 9.84
CA LEU A 988 23.17 -4.24 9.66
C LEU A 988 22.10 -5.18 9.08
N ALA A 989 20.84 -5.04 9.50
CA ALA A 989 19.72 -5.78 8.90
C ALA A 989 19.54 -5.44 7.42
N ALA A 990 19.67 -4.15 7.06
CA ALA A 990 19.59 -3.68 5.68
C ALA A 990 20.72 -4.22 4.81
N ILE A 991 21.96 -4.12 5.31
CA ILE A 991 23.14 -4.72 4.68
C ILE A 991 22.95 -6.23 4.53
N GLY A 992 22.45 -6.90 5.57
CA GLY A 992 22.19 -8.34 5.57
C GLY A 992 21.17 -8.75 4.52
N ALA A 993 20.05 -8.03 4.43
CA ALA A 993 19.00 -8.30 3.44
C ALA A 993 19.53 -8.11 2.01
N LEU A 994 20.20 -6.99 1.73
CA LEU A 994 20.76 -6.70 0.40
C LEU A 994 21.89 -7.66 0.02
N TRP A 995 22.79 -7.97 0.95
CA TRP A 995 23.91 -8.87 0.70
C TRP A 995 23.45 -10.32 0.51
N LEU A 996 22.56 -10.82 1.38
CA LEU A 996 22.01 -12.17 1.26
C LEU A 996 21.14 -12.30 0.01
N TRP A 997 20.43 -11.24 -0.37
CA TRP A 997 19.73 -11.18 -1.64
C TRP A 997 20.74 -11.34 -2.77
N TRP A 998 21.75 -10.47 -2.90
CA TRP A 998 22.70 -10.52 -4.02
C TRP A 998 23.54 -11.81 -4.09
N ARG A 999 23.81 -12.47 -2.96
CA ARG A 999 24.72 -13.62 -2.87
C ARG A 999 24.31 -14.82 -3.74
N ARG A 1000 25.23 -15.28 -4.58
CA ARG A 1000 25.11 -16.57 -5.32
C ARG A 1000 25.30 -17.76 -4.37
N GLY A 1001 24.50 -18.81 -4.55
CA GLY A 1001 24.59 -20.06 -3.77
C GLY A 1001 23.93 -20.07 -2.39
N ALA A 1002 23.12 -19.05 -2.04
CA ALA A 1002 22.28 -19.11 -0.84
C ALA A 1002 21.16 -20.16 -1.00
N SER A 1003 20.78 -20.84 0.08
CA SER A 1003 19.63 -21.75 0.10
C SER A 1003 18.34 -21.01 -0.22
N ASP A 1004 17.33 -21.71 -0.75
CA ASP A 1004 16.07 -21.07 -1.15
C ASP A 1004 15.35 -20.42 0.04
N THR A 1005 15.40 -21.03 1.23
CA THR A 1005 14.87 -20.43 2.46
C THR A 1005 15.60 -19.13 2.83
N ALA A 1006 16.94 -19.13 2.80
CA ALA A 1006 17.72 -17.92 3.11
C ALA A 1006 17.48 -16.81 2.07
N ARG A 1007 17.33 -17.18 0.79
CA ARG A 1007 17.00 -16.24 -0.28
C ARG A 1007 15.61 -15.64 -0.08
N GLY A 1008 14.61 -16.45 0.22
CA GLY A 1008 13.26 -15.98 0.51
C GLY A 1008 13.23 -15.01 1.69
N ILE A 1009 13.95 -15.30 2.78
CA ILE A 1009 14.09 -14.38 3.92
C ILE A 1009 14.71 -13.04 3.50
N ALA A 1010 15.75 -13.06 2.66
CA ALA A 1010 16.37 -11.84 2.16
C ALA A 1010 15.42 -11.00 1.29
N VAL A 1011 14.66 -11.64 0.40
CA VAL A 1011 13.67 -10.94 -0.43
C VAL A 1011 12.59 -10.30 0.43
N LEU A 1012 12.07 -11.01 1.43
CA LEU A 1012 11.12 -10.43 2.39
C LEU A 1012 11.78 -9.30 3.19
N GLY A 1013 13.07 -9.43 3.54
CA GLY A 1013 13.85 -8.39 4.20
C GLY A 1013 13.97 -7.11 3.36
N VAL A 1014 14.35 -7.22 2.08
CA VAL A 1014 14.43 -6.07 1.17
C VAL A 1014 13.05 -5.45 0.94
N SER A 1015 12.02 -6.28 0.78
CA SER A 1015 10.63 -5.83 0.64
C SER A 1015 10.18 -5.04 1.87
N THR A 1016 10.54 -5.52 3.06
CA THR A 1016 10.26 -4.86 4.33
C THR A 1016 10.95 -3.51 4.44
N LEU A 1017 12.23 -3.41 4.05
CA LEU A 1017 12.96 -2.13 4.03
C LEU A 1017 12.28 -1.12 3.11
N ALA A 1018 11.84 -1.55 1.93
CA ALA A 1018 11.13 -0.68 1.00
C ALA A 1018 9.84 -0.11 1.61
N ILE A 1019 9.07 -0.95 2.33
CA ILE A 1019 7.85 -0.51 3.04
C ILE A 1019 8.19 0.46 4.17
N LEU A 1020 9.19 0.14 5.02
CA LEU A 1020 9.58 1.01 6.12
C LEU A 1020 10.07 2.37 5.62
N VAL A 1021 10.86 2.40 4.53
CA VAL A 1021 11.29 3.63 3.88
C VAL A 1021 10.08 4.41 3.36
N PHE A 1022 9.12 3.74 2.71
CA PHE A 1022 7.91 4.39 2.23
C PHE A 1022 7.09 5.02 3.37
N ILE A 1023 6.81 4.29 4.46
CA ILE A 1023 6.06 4.81 5.61
C ILE A 1023 6.83 5.94 6.31
N ARG A 1024 8.17 5.86 6.36
CA ARG A 1024 9.00 6.91 6.98
C ARG A 1024 9.05 8.18 6.14
N LEU A 1025 9.03 8.06 4.81
CA LEU A 1025 9.05 9.20 3.89
C LEU A 1025 7.66 9.80 3.65
N SER A 1026 6.58 9.05 3.82
CA SER A 1026 5.21 9.51 3.55
C SER A 1026 4.48 9.87 4.84
N GLY A 1027 4.21 11.16 5.03
CA GLY A 1027 3.32 11.71 6.05
C GLY A 1027 1.92 11.12 5.97
N THR A 1028 1.37 11.00 4.76
CA THR A 1028 0.05 10.40 4.53
C THR A 1028 0.03 8.94 4.98
N ALA A 1029 1.06 8.15 4.61
CA ALA A 1029 1.13 6.74 5.01
C ALA A 1029 1.42 6.58 6.51
N ALA A 1030 2.18 7.47 7.14
CA ALA A 1030 2.46 7.40 8.57
C ALA A 1030 1.26 7.81 9.44
N ASN A 1031 0.42 8.73 8.96
CA ASN A 1031 -0.79 9.15 9.66
C ASN A 1031 -1.84 8.04 9.67
N GLU A 1032 -2.08 7.41 8.51
CA GLU A 1032 -3.03 6.30 8.39
C GLU A 1032 -2.45 4.99 8.95
N TYR A 1033 -1.12 4.83 8.92
CA TYR A 1033 -0.43 3.62 9.34
C TYR A 1033 0.70 3.90 10.33
N ASN A 1034 0.45 3.58 11.60
CA ASN A 1034 1.42 3.77 12.67
C ASN A 1034 2.74 3.01 12.40
N GLN A 1035 3.85 3.76 12.31
CA GLN A 1035 5.20 3.26 12.07
C GLN A 1035 5.60 2.15 13.05
N THR A 1036 5.25 2.31 14.32
CA THR A 1036 5.57 1.34 15.37
C THR A 1036 4.79 0.04 15.19
N ARG A 1037 3.57 0.09 14.61
CA ARG A 1037 2.78 -1.11 14.31
C ARG A 1037 3.38 -1.94 13.17
N ALA A 1038 3.90 -1.27 12.13
CA ALA A 1038 4.58 -1.93 11.01
C ALA A 1038 5.93 -2.55 11.42
N PHE A 1039 6.57 -1.99 12.45
CA PHE A 1039 7.92 -2.37 12.88
C PHE A 1039 8.02 -3.84 13.33
N LEU A 1040 7.11 -4.37 14.15
CA LEU A 1040 7.26 -5.74 14.66
C LEU A 1040 7.07 -6.80 13.57
N GLN A 1041 6.13 -6.60 12.65
CA GLN A 1041 5.97 -7.45 11.47
C GLN A 1041 7.25 -7.40 10.61
N ALA A 1042 7.83 -6.21 10.47
CA ALA A 1042 9.09 -5.99 9.77
C ALA A 1042 10.29 -6.68 10.44
N MET A 1043 10.29 -6.81 11.77
CA MET A 1043 11.38 -7.48 12.49
C MET A 1043 11.51 -8.96 12.17
N VAL A 1044 10.44 -9.63 11.71
CA VAL A 1044 10.48 -11.06 11.41
C VAL A 1044 11.57 -11.38 10.37
N PRO A 1045 11.57 -10.80 9.15
CA PRO A 1045 12.68 -11.01 8.22
C PRO A 1045 13.95 -10.23 8.60
N LEU A 1046 13.83 -9.01 9.15
CA LEU A 1046 15.00 -8.16 9.42
C LEU A 1046 15.91 -8.69 10.52
N SER A 1047 15.36 -9.24 11.60
CA SER A 1047 16.15 -9.85 12.69
C SER A 1047 16.98 -11.03 12.21
N ILE A 1048 16.44 -11.83 11.29
CA ILE A 1048 17.15 -12.97 10.69
C ILE A 1048 18.27 -12.46 9.77
N CYS A 1049 18.01 -11.43 8.96
CA CYS A 1049 19.02 -10.77 8.13
C CYS A 1049 20.15 -10.16 8.96
N LEU A 1050 19.83 -9.49 10.08
CA LEU A 1050 20.79 -8.98 11.05
C LEU A 1050 21.67 -10.11 11.61
N ALA A 1051 21.04 -11.14 12.16
CA ALA A 1051 21.75 -12.26 12.76
C ALA A 1051 22.58 -13.05 11.73
N TRP A 1052 22.17 -13.05 10.46
CA TRP A 1052 22.95 -13.61 9.37
C TRP A 1052 24.27 -12.87 9.14
N VAL A 1053 24.26 -11.53 9.20
CA VAL A 1053 25.49 -10.71 9.10
C VAL A 1053 26.39 -11.00 10.28
N LEU A 1054 25.84 -11.05 11.50
CA LEU A 1054 26.59 -11.39 12.71
C LEU A 1054 27.20 -12.80 12.63
N GLU A 1055 26.47 -13.78 12.06
CA GLU A 1055 27.01 -15.10 11.83
C GLU A 1055 28.22 -15.06 10.89
N ARG A 1056 28.16 -14.27 9.81
CA ARG A 1056 29.26 -14.16 8.85
C ARG A 1056 30.47 -13.47 9.47
N ALA A 1057 30.26 -12.37 10.19
CA ALA A 1057 31.31 -11.69 10.93
C ALA A 1057 32.01 -12.66 11.92
N SER A 1058 31.25 -13.55 12.56
CA SER A 1058 31.80 -14.53 13.49
C SER A 1058 32.72 -15.59 12.87
N ARG A 1059 32.76 -15.71 11.54
CA ARG A 1059 33.66 -16.65 10.84
C ARG A 1059 35.06 -16.09 10.63
N HIS A 1060 35.27 -14.79 10.87
CA HIS A 1060 36.57 -14.15 10.72
C HIS A 1060 37.48 -14.47 11.91
N ARG A 1061 38.68 -15.03 11.67
CA ARG A 1061 39.58 -15.56 12.73
C ARG A 1061 39.93 -14.54 13.83
N ARG A 1062 40.06 -13.25 13.49
CA ARG A 1062 40.47 -12.19 14.44
C ARG A 1062 39.39 -11.75 15.44
N VAL A 1063 38.10 -11.95 15.13
CA VAL A 1063 36.98 -11.38 15.92
C VAL A 1063 35.92 -12.44 16.25
N GLY A 1064 36.07 -13.66 15.71
CA GLY A 1064 35.00 -14.64 15.60
C GLY A 1064 34.40 -15.16 16.91
N ALA A 1065 35.22 -15.29 17.96
CA ALA A 1065 34.75 -15.71 19.28
C ALA A 1065 33.97 -14.60 20.02
N GLY A 1066 34.28 -13.33 19.74
CA GLY A 1066 33.70 -12.18 20.44
C GLY A 1066 32.33 -11.73 19.91
N VAL A 1067 32.01 -11.95 18.62
CA VAL A 1067 30.81 -11.36 17.99
C VAL A 1067 29.51 -11.73 18.72
N ALA A 1068 29.31 -13.00 19.07
CA ALA A 1068 28.10 -13.44 19.76
C ALA A 1068 28.01 -12.86 21.19
N THR A 1069 29.15 -12.80 21.89
CA THR A 1069 29.24 -12.22 23.24
C THR A 1069 28.96 -10.72 23.22
N VAL A 1070 29.61 -9.97 22.32
CA VAL A 1070 29.38 -8.52 22.17
C VAL A 1070 27.92 -8.25 21.80
N SER A 1071 27.34 -9.05 20.91
CA SER A 1071 25.91 -8.94 20.56
C SER A 1071 25.01 -9.20 21.76
N ALA A 1072 25.29 -10.24 22.56
CA ALA A 1072 24.52 -10.55 23.77
C ALA A 1072 24.63 -9.44 24.82
N VAL A 1073 25.82 -8.86 25.01
CA VAL A 1073 26.04 -7.73 25.92
C VAL A 1073 25.26 -6.50 25.46
N ALA A 1074 25.35 -6.15 24.17
CA ALA A 1074 24.58 -5.04 23.60
C ALA A 1074 23.08 -5.24 23.76
N LEU A 1075 22.56 -6.43 23.45
CA LEU A 1075 21.14 -6.78 23.66
C LEU A 1075 20.74 -6.76 25.14
N GLY A 1076 21.65 -7.13 26.06
CA GLY A 1076 21.42 -7.04 27.50
C GLY A 1076 21.33 -5.60 28.01
N LEU A 1077 22.18 -4.71 27.52
CA LEU A 1077 22.10 -3.27 27.80
C LEU A 1077 20.83 -2.65 27.22
N THR A 1078 20.48 -3.01 25.99
CA THR A 1078 19.22 -2.62 25.38
C THR A 1078 18.01 -3.13 26.19
N PHE A 1079 18.04 -4.38 26.69
CA PHE A 1079 16.99 -4.91 27.56
C PHE A 1079 16.88 -4.14 28.88
N LEU A 1080 18.00 -3.76 29.50
CA LEU A 1080 18.00 -2.93 30.70
C LEU A 1080 17.26 -1.59 30.48
N SER A 1081 17.45 -0.99 29.31
CA SER A 1081 16.81 0.27 28.90
C SER A 1081 15.32 0.10 28.56
N THR A 1082 14.94 -0.97 27.86
CA THR A 1082 13.56 -1.20 27.36
C THR A 1082 12.62 -1.87 28.38
N SER A 1083 13.15 -2.67 29.30
CA SER A 1083 12.39 -3.40 30.33
C SER A 1083 11.99 -2.55 31.55
N SER A 1084 12.40 -1.29 31.58
CA SER A 1084 12.24 -0.35 32.72
C SER A 1084 13.01 -0.72 33.98
N LEU A 1085 13.84 -1.78 33.95
CA LEU A 1085 14.77 -2.11 35.04
C LEU A 1085 15.75 -0.98 35.33
N ARG A 1086 16.19 -0.24 34.31
CA ARG A 1086 16.99 0.98 34.46
C ARG A 1086 16.39 1.95 35.47
N GLY A 1087 15.08 2.23 35.34
CA GLY A 1087 14.38 3.17 36.22
C GLY A 1087 14.28 2.68 37.67
N ALA A 1088 14.27 1.37 37.88
CA ALA A 1088 14.30 0.77 39.21
C ALA A 1088 15.69 0.81 39.87
N ILE A 1089 16.77 0.71 39.07
CA ILE A 1089 18.15 0.59 39.57
C ILE A 1089 18.84 1.96 39.71
N VAL A 1090 18.77 2.80 38.67
CA VAL A 1090 19.51 4.06 38.57
C VAL A 1090 18.58 5.27 38.76
N GLY A 1091 17.26 5.03 38.85
CA GLY A 1091 16.26 6.08 38.82
C GLY A 1091 16.03 6.66 37.42
N GLY A 1092 14.96 7.43 37.28
CA GLY A 1092 14.59 8.13 36.04
C GLY A 1092 13.45 7.47 35.27
N GLY A 1093 12.54 8.31 34.78
CA GLY A 1093 11.27 7.89 34.19
C GLY A 1093 11.42 7.19 32.84
N SER A 1094 10.87 5.98 32.74
CA SER A 1094 10.39 5.41 31.48
C SER A 1094 8.93 5.82 31.25
N LEU A 1095 8.44 5.72 30.00
CA LEU A 1095 7.04 5.96 29.66
C LEU A 1095 6.10 5.08 30.50
N THR A 1096 6.47 3.82 30.72
CA THR A 1096 5.85 2.95 31.73
C THR A 1096 6.94 2.42 32.65
N ASN A 1097 6.85 2.60 33.96
CA ASN A 1097 7.75 1.96 34.91
C ASN A 1097 7.19 0.60 35.35
N ILE A 1098 8.08 -0.32 35.68
CA ILE A 1098 7.74 -1.60 36.30
C ILE A 1098 7.07 -1.43 37.67
N ALA A 1099 7.21 -0.25 38.28
CA ALA A 1099 6.61 0.13 39.55
C ALA A 1099 5.20 0.73 39.47
N GLY A 1100 4.52 0.67 38.31
CA GLY A 1100 3.17 1.22 38.17
C GLY A 1100 3.12 2.75 38.24
N ASN A 1101 4.11 3.41 37.64
CA ASN A 1101 4.15 4.87 37.49
C ASN A 1101 4.67 5.22 36.07
N GLY A 1102 4.56 6.49 35.67
CA GLY A 1102 4.93 6.95 34.33
C GLY A 1102 3.73 7.31 33.46
N GLU A 1103 4.00 7.98 32.34
CA GLU A 1103 2.97 8.56 31.47
C GLU A 1103 2.04 7.53 30.84
N ASP A 1104 2.56 6.41 30.34
CA ASP A 1104 1.76 5.34 29.74
C ASP A 1104 0.94 4.58 30.80
N TYR A 1105 1.47 4.44 32.02
CA TYR A 1105 0.68 3.89 33.12
C TYR A 1105 -0.51 4.79 33.45
N GLU A 1106 -0.29 6.10 33.62
CA GLU A 1106 -1.38 7.07 33.81
C GLU A 1106 -2.37 7.10 32.66
N ARG A 1107 -1.91 6.80 31.44
CA ARG A 1107 -2.71 6.82 30.22
C ARG A 1107 -3.60 5.59 30.06
N TYR A 1108 -3.06 4.40 30.35
CA TYR A 1108 -3.69 3.13 30.00
C TYR A 1108 -4.23 2.34 31.19
N TYR A 1109 -3.76 2.63 32.41
CA TYR A 1109 -4.29 1.99 33.60
C TYR A 1109 -5.65 2.58 33.96
N VAL A 1110 -6.62 1.73 34.29
CA VAL A 1110 -7.96 2.13 34.74
C VAL A 1110 -8.16 1.61 36.16
N THR A 1111 -8.38 2.53 37.10
CA THR A 1111 -8.67 2.19 38.50
C THR A 1111 -10.13 1.78 38.67
N GLY A 1112 -10.43 1.01 39.74
CA GLY A 1112 -11.81 0.67 40.10
C GLY A 1112 -12.71 1.90 40.30
N PRO A 1113 -12.27 2.92 41.06
CA PRO A 1113 -12.99 4.18 41.21
C PRO A 1113 -13.24 4.95 39.90
N GLU A 1114 -12.27 5.04 38.97
CA GLU A 1114 -12.50 5.67 37.66
C GLU A 1114 -13.59 4.93 36.87
N LEU A 1115 -13.59 3.60 36.90
CA LEU A 1115 -14.62 2.81 36.23
C LEU A 1115 -16.01 3.02 36.86
N ALA A 1116 -16.08 3.12 38.18
CA ALA A 1116 -17.33 3.39 38.88
C ALA A 1116 -17.89 4.76 38.48
N ALA A 1117 -17.04 5.80 38.41
CA ALA A 1117 -17.42 7.13 37.94
C ALA A 1117 -17.91 7.11 36.48
N ALA A 1118 -17.19 6.39 35.60
CA ALA A 1118 -17.55 6.25 34.19
C ALA A 1118 -18.92 5.56 33.99
N ARG A 1119 -19.20 4.50 34.76
CA ARG A 1119 -20.51 3.82 34.75
C ARG A 1119 -21.61 4.72 35.32
N TRP A 1120 -21.30 5.44 36.39
CA TRP A 1120 -22.23 6.35 37.03
C TRP A 1120 -22.66 7.48 36.08
N VAL A 1121 -21.71 8.20 35.45
CA VAL A 1121 -22.05 9.30 34.53
C VAL A 1121 -22.87 8.80 33.35
N ASN A 1122 -22.59 7.59 32.88
CA ASN A 1122 -23.35 6.99 31.78
C ASN A 1122 -24.80 6.65 32.16
N ALA A 1123 -25.04 6.30 33.42
CA ALA A 1123 -26.39 6.05 33.93
C ALA A 1123 -27.13 7.35 34.29
N ALA A 1124 -26.40 8.36 34.76
CA ALA A 1124 -26.96 9.64 35.21
C ALA A 1124 -27.23 10.63 34.07
N ALA A 1125 -26.38 10.67 33.03
CA ALA A 1125 -26.51 11.61 31.93
C ALA A 1125 -27.72 11.26 31.02
N PRO A 1126 -28.63 12.20 30.75
CA PRO A 1126 -29.80 11.99 29.90
C PRO A 1126 -29.46 11.46 28.50
N ALA A 1127 -30.39 10.71 27.90
CA ALA A 1127 -30.21 10.18 26.56
C ALA A 1127 -30.17 11.31 25.52
N GLY A 1128 -29.05 11.44 24.82
CA GLY A 1128 -28.83 12.47 23.80
C GLY A 1128 -27.96 13.64 24.26
N GLU A 1129 -27.64 13.74 25.55
CA GLU A 1129 -26.70 14.74 26.05
C GLU A 1129 -25.24 14.34 25.81
N ILE A 1130 -24.40 15.36 25.63
CA ILE A 1130 -22.99 15.21 25.31
C ILE A 1130 -22.20 15.01 26.60
N ILE A 1131 -21.31 14.01 26.62
CA ILE A 1131 -20.30 13.84 27.66
C ILE A 1131 -18.95 14.30 27.10
N SER A 1132 -18.41 15.38 27.62
CA SER A 1132 -17.04 15.83 27.32
C SER A 1132 -16.05 15.21 28.29
N ALA A 1133 -14.99 14.62 27.76
CA ALA A 1133 -13.86 14.12 28.53
C ALA A 1133 -12.57 14.47 27.77
N ASP A 1134 -11.42 14.47 28.45
CA ASP A 1134 -10.17 14.53 27.70
C ASP A 1134 -9.96 13.23 26.91
N ARG A 1135 -8.93 13.15 26.07
CA ARG A 1135 -8.71 11.97 25.22
C ARG A 1135 -8.65 10.67 26.02
N TYR A 1136 -8.14 10.70 27.25
CA TYR A 1136 -7.93 9.49 28.05
C TYR A 1136 -9.15 9.16 28.90
N GLY A 1137 -9.82 10.17 29.45
CA GLY A 1137 -11.14 10.03 30.04
C GLY A 1137 -12.15 9.44 29.05
N GLN A 1138 -12.12 9.88 27.78
CA GLN A 1138 -12.97 9.33 26.73
C GLN A 1138 -12.71 7.84 26.52
N LEU A 1139 -11.45 7.39 26.44
CA LEU A 1139 -11.10 5.98 26.29
C LEU A 1139 -11.65 5.14 27.44
N ARG A 1140 -11.53 5.65 28.67
CA ARG A 1140 -12.02 5.00 29.90
C ARG A 1140 -13.55 4.89 29.91
N ILE A 1141 -14.25 5.97 29.59
CA ILE A 1141 -15.72 5.97 29.50
C ILE A 1141 -16.20 5.05 28.38
N SER A 1142 -15.62 5.18 27.19
CA SER A 1142 -16.01 4.40 26.01
C SER A 1142 -15.79 2.90 26.27
N GLY A 1143 -14.64 2.55 26.86
CA GLY A 1143 -14.31 1.18 27.25
C GLY A 1143 -15.16 0.62 28.39
N ALA A 1144 -15.87 1.46 29.14
CA ALA A 1144 -16.73 1.05 30.25
C ALA A 1144 -18.21 0.94 29.87
N THR A 1145 -18.65 1.76 28.92
CA THR A 1145 -20.07 2.06 28.68
C THR A 1145 -20.54 1.66 27.28
N GLY A 1146 -19.62 1.44 26.35
CA GLY A 1146 -19.93 1.15 24.94
C GLY A 1146 -20.45 2.37 24.15
N ARG A 1147 -20.61 3.53 24.79
CA ARG A 1147 -20.99 4.79 24.14
C ARG A 1147 -19.76 5.49 23.57
N THR A 1148 -19.67 5.57 22.25
CA THR A 1148 -18.60 6.34 21.55
C THR A 1148 -19.14 7.62 20.91
N ARG A 1149 -20.37 7.60 20.37
CA ARG A 1149 -20.93 8.72 19.58
C ARG A 1149 -21.36 9.94 20.40
N ALA A 1150 -21.53 9.79 21.71
CA ALA A 1150 -21.94 10.89 22.60
C ALA A 1150 -20.79 11.38 23.51
N VAL A 1151 -19.56 10.90 23.30
CA VAL A 1151 -18.40 11.27 24.12
C VAL A 1151 -17.38 12.04 23.29
N LEU A 1152 -17.13 13.30 23.63
CA LEU A 1152 -16.21 14.18 22.90
C LEU A 1152 -14.86 14.22 23.62
N ALA A 1153 -13.77 14.09 22.86
CA ALA A 1153 -12.39 13.83 23.34
C ALA A 1153 -11.60 15.08 23.79
N ASN A 1154 -12.26 16.23 23.91
CA ASN A 1154 -11.61 17.52 24.11
C ASN A 1154 -12.32 18.39 25.15
N VAL A 1155 -11.54 18.91 26.09
CA VAL A 1155 -12.02 19.78 27.17
C VAL A 1155 -11.33 21.13 27.06
N THR A 1156 -11.67 21.87 26.00
CA THR A 1156 -11.20 23.25 25.77
C THR A 1156 -12.39 24.20 25.72
N PRO A 1157 -12.21 25.51 25.95
CA PRO A 1157 -13.34 26.46 25.97
C PRO A 1157 -14.23 26.36 24.73
N ALA A 1158 -13.64 26.24 23.54
CA ALA A 1158 -14.37 26.21 22.27
C ALA A 1158 -14.89 24.82 21.87
N SER A 1159 -14.58 23.77 22.64
CA SER A 1159 -15.02 22.38 22.38
C SER A 1159 -16.03 21.85 23.41
N LEU A 1160 -16.38 22.65 24.42
CA LEU A 1160 -17.33 22.28 25.46
C LEU A 1160 -18.71 22.84 25.11
N ASP A 1161 -19.70 21.96 24.93
CA ASP A 1161 -21.09 22.39 24.78
C ASP A 1161 -21.61 23.01 26.09
N ARG A 1162 -22.45 24.05 25.99
CA ARG A 1162 -23.08 24.74 27.12
C ARG A 1162 -23.93 23.84 28.02
N ASN A 1163 -24.35 22.67 27.54
CA ASN A 1163 -25.13 21.66 28.25
C ASN A 1163 -24.36 20.34 28.42
N ALA A 1164 -23.05 20.29 28.14
CA ALA A 1164 -22.27 19.06 28.27
C ALA A 1164 -22.13 18.61 29.73
N TRP A 1165 -22.17 17.30 29.96
CA TRP A 1165 -21.62 16.65 31.14
C TRP A 1165 -20.11 16.54 30.99
N ILE A 1166 -19.35 16.77 32.05
CA ILE A 1166 -17.89 16.74 32.00
C ILE A 1166 -17.38 15.64 32.92
N TYR A 1167 -16.67 14.67 32.35
CA TYR A 1167 -16.00 13.61 33.08
C TYR A 1167 -14.52 13.95 33.27
N ALA A 1168 -14.08 14.01 34.53
CA ALA A 1168 -12.70 14.19 34.92
C ALA A 1168 -12.18 12.90 35.56
N ASP A 1169 -11.16 12.31 34.94
CA ASP A 1169 -10.49 11.13 35.49
C ASP A 1169 -9.43 11.51 36.53
N SER A 1170 -8.66 10.54 37.04
CA SER A 1170 -7.63 10.83 38.05
C SER A 1170 -6.51 11.75 37.55
N ALA A 1171 -6.15 11.70 36.27
CA ALA A 1171 -5.11 12.57 35.72
C ALA A 1171 -5.58 14.03 35.69
N ASN A 1172 -6.86 14.25 35.40
CA ASN A 1172 -7.49 15.56 35.37
C ASN A 1172 -7.84 16.08 36.76
N PHE A 1173 -8.53 15.27 37.56
CA PHE A 1173 -9.12 15.66 38.84
C PHE A 1173 -8.06 15.75 39.95
N VAL A 1174 -7.21 14.73 40.08
CA VAL A 1174 -6.13 14.70 41.09
C VAL A 1174 -4.87 15.35 40.54
N GLY A 1175 -4.52 15.04 39.30
CA GLY A 1175 -3.29 15.53 38.68
C GLY A 1175 -3.36 16.95 38.12
N GLY A 1176 -4.55 17.58 38.06
CA GLY A 1176 -4.73 18.95 37.59
C GLY A 1176 -4.32 19.20 36.14
N ARG A 1177 -4.28 18.16 35.29
CA ARG A 1177 -3.78 18.24 33.90
C ARG A 1177 -4.67 17.50 32.93
N ALA A 1178 -4.83 18.04 31.74
CA ALA A 1178 -5.53 17.45 30.61
C ALA A 1178 -4.58 17.16 29.45
N ARG A 1179 -4.95 16.17 28.64
CA ARG A 1179 -4.17 15.78 27.47
C ARG A 1179 -5.01 15.83 26.20
N GLY A 1180 -4.41 16.42 25.18
CA GLY A 1180 -5.03 16.63 23.88
C GLY A 1180 -4.13 16.17 22.75
N GLN A 1181 -4.74 15.69 21.66
CA GLN A 1181 -4.04 15.30 20.45
C GLN A 1181 -4.87 15.65 19.21
N ASP A 1182 -4.21 16.28 18.24
CA ASP A 1182 -4.75 16.74 16.96
C ASP A 1182 -3.81 16.27 15.83
N GLY A 1183 -4.20 15.20 15.14
CA GLY A 1183 -3.34 14.48 14.21
C GLY A 1183 -2.05 13.97 14.90
N SER A 1184 -0.90 14.34 14.34
CA SER A 1184 0.41 14.06 14.93
C SER A 1184 0.79 15.03 16.06
N ARG A 1185 0.03 16.11 16.30
CA ARG A 1185 0.35 17.11 17.31
C ARG A 1185 -0.29 16.77 18.64
N TYR A 1186 0.41 16.94 19.75
CA TYR A 1186 -0.16 16.70 21.08
C TYR A 1186 0.22 17.80 22.07
N ALA A 1187 -0.64 18.01 23.06
CA ALA A 1187 -0.45 19.01 24.12
C ALA A 1187 -0.85 18.46 25.48
N ILE A 1188 -0.16 18.94 26.51
CA ILE A 1188 -0.51 18.70 27.92
C ILE A 1188 -0.76 20.07 28.53
N TYR A 1189 -1.98 20.29 28.99
CA TYR A 1189 -2.47 21.59 29.46
C TYR A 1189 -3.06 21.48 30.86
N ALA A 1190 -3.07 22.59 31.60
CA ALA A 1190 -3.66 22.62 32.94
C ALA A 1190 -5.16 22.31 32.84
N TRP A 1191 -5.68 21.50 33.77
CA TRP A 1191 -7.11 21.20 33.83
C TRP A 1191 -7.89 22.52 33.93
N PRO A 1192 -8.90 22.77 33.08
CA PRO A 1192 -9.48 24.10 32.98
C PRO A 1192 -10.23 24.51 34.26
N SER A 1193 -9.70 25.51 34.97
CA SER A 1193 -10.26 26.00 36.24
C SER A 1193 -11.66 26.61 36.10
N PHE A 1194 -12.06 27.00 34.89
CA PHE A 1194 -13.38 27.58 34.64
C PHE A 1194 -14.52 26.56 34.76
N ILE A 1195 -14.24 25.26 34.68
CA ILE A 1195 -15.27 24.21 34.76
C ILE A 1195 -16.06 24.35 36.06
N GLY A 1196 -15.37 24.46 37.20
CA GLY A 1196 -16.01 24.63 38.50
C GLY A 1196 -16.73 25.97 38.71
N ARG A 1197 -16.63 26.91 37.76
CA ARG A 1197 -17.37 28.19 37.81
C ARG A 1197 -18.73 28.13 37.12
N TYR A 1198 -18.91 27.23 36.15
CA TYR A 1198 -20.11 27.16 35.30
C TYR A 1198 -20.81 25.81 35.29
N TRP A 1199 -20.14 24.76 35.75
CA TRP A 1199 -20.70 23.43 35.97
C TRP A 1199 -20.55 23.06 37.44
N ASN A 1200 -21.57 22.41 37.98
CA ASN A 1200 -21.61 21.94 39.36
C ASN A 1200 -21.01 20.53 39.43
N LEU A 1201 -20.22 20.27 40.48
CA LEU A 1201 -19.76 18.92 40.79
C LEU A 1201 -20.97 18.10 41.28
N VAL A 1202 -21.35 17.08 40.52
CA VAL A 1202 -22.53 16.23 40.82
C VAL A 1202 -22.15 14.83 41.30
N TYR A 1203 -20.92 14.39 41.04
CA TYR A 1203 -20.38 13.13 41.57
C TYR A 1203 -18.87 13.24 41.76
N SER A 1204 -18.36 12.70 42.85
CA SER A 1204 -16.93 12.48 43.07
C SER A 1204 -16.72 11.29 43.98
N ASN A 1205 -15.63 10.56 43.77
CA ASN A 1205 -15.21 9.44 44.62
C ASN A 1205 -13.76 9.60 45.12
N GLY A 1206 -13.26 10.83 45.13
CA GLY A 1206 -11.89 11.15 45.56
C GLY A 1206 -10.81 10.85 44.51
N SER A 1207 -11.13 10.11 43.45
CA SER A 1207 -10.20 9.81 42.34
C SER A 1207 -10.67 10.33 40.98
N SER A 1208 -11.97 10.57 40.82
CA SER A 1208 -12.60 11.05 39.60
C SER A 1208 -13.80 11.91 39.97
N ALA A 1209 -14.20 12.77 39.05
CA ALA A 1209 -15.30 13.71 39.24
C ALA A 1209 -16.14 13.85 37.98
N VAL A 1210 -17.42 14.14 38.18
CA VAL A 1210 -18.37 14.43 37.11
C VAL A 1210 -19.02 15.77 37.40
N TYR A 1211 -19.02 16.64 36.40
CA TYR A 1211 -19.62 17.96 36.46
C TYR A 1211 -20.80 18.03 35.51
N ALA A 1212 -21.89 18.68 35.93
CA ALA A 1212 -23.07 18.92 35.10
C ALA A 1212 -23.65 20.29 35.43
N ARG A 1213 -24.40 20.88 34.49
CA ARG A 1213 -25.23 22.04 34.81
C ARG A 1213 -26.54 21.52 35.39
N THR A 1214 -26.74 21.70 36.68
CA THR A 1214 -28.06 21.49 37.27
C THR A 1214 -28.97 22.60 36.76
N HIS A 1215 -30.09 22.22 36.14
CA HIS A 1215 -31.13 23.15 35.73
C HIS A 1215 -31.77 23.85 36.92
#